data_AF-A0A1H0NPJ0-F1
#
_entry.id   AF-A0A1H0NPJ0-F1
#
_cell.length_a   1.000
_cell.length_b   1.000
_cell.length_c   1.000
_cell.angle_alpha   90.00
_cell.angle_beta   90.00
_cell.angle_gamma   90.00
#
_symmetry.space_group_name_H-M   'P 1'
#
loop_
_entity.id
_entity.type
_entity.pdbx_description
1 polymer ?
#
loop_
_entity_poly.entity_id
_entity_poly.type
_entity_poly.pdbx_seq_one_letter_code
_entity_poly.pdbx_strand_id
1 'polypeptide(L)'
;MAFSFALQCHLTNSFDERGHQLNHQIYYVLGFDDAQKTPETFYPTVEMFIGEGGTFTHPAAVYKETAGVTSDTRIDGREAMGAFKFESFTLAAGQSKTFILLMGINDKTENIQAVANKYKNLATVDKTLEETKDYWQEKVGVDFKTGDSDFDSYMKWVCFQPFLRRLFGCSFLPHHDYGRGGRGWRDLWQDCLSLLLMEPKTVGDMIVNNYKGVRLDGTNATIIGDGDGNFLADRNGITRVWMDHALWPLMTTKLYIDQTGDIDILTKEVSYFKDPHVKRGTEIDQDWNDAYGNQQRTADDAIYTGSILEHLLIQHLTGFYEVGKHNIYRLRGADWNDALDMADENGESVAFTAAYSGNLMDLANLIRLLESQTNTDSIEILEEIGLLLKKDSDIYDNIERKHQILEAYTNQCRHNVKGRKIRISLSELALNLIQKAAWLRQHLQKQEWLDFNDQEGCYNSYYDNSSKPTDGFYNDRMHMMLTGQVFPIMNYVATDEQIRKITASADHYLYRPEIGGYRLNTDFKEIKTDLGRMFGFAYGEKENGAVFSHMTVMYANALYRRGFAKEGWKALKTLSDTALNFETSRIYPGIPEYFRADGRGVYHYLTGAASWYMLTMVTEAFGVHGKAGDLILYPKLLAEQFDEKGRASITTQFADKTFQIHYDNPNQKDFGKYIIKKATCDNKEIDVTDDAFAFITKSDLAKLSDDVHEIVITLD
;
A
#
# COMPACT_ATOMS: atom_id res chain seq x y z
N MET A 1 -22.55 -0.35 41.07
CA MET A 1 -21.67 -0.61 42.24
C MET A 1 -20.36 0.09 41.98
N ALA A 2 -19.82 0.81 42.96
CA ALA A 2 -18.47 1.35 42.86
C ALA A 2 -17.46 0.19 42.98
N PHE A 3 -16.42 0.20 42.16
CA PHE A 3 -15.41 -0.86 42.14
C PHE A 3 -14.19 -0.38 42.93
N SER A 4 -13.78 -1.13 43.95
CA SER A 4 -12.66 -0.77 44.82
C SER A 4 -11.28 -0.81 44.17
N PHE A 5 -11.22 -1.02 42.85
CA PHE A 5 -10.01 -1.25 42.08
C PHE A 5 -9.95 -0.40 40.80
N ALA A 6 -10.93 0.45 40.56
CA ALA A 6 -11.12 1.09 39.26
C ALA A 6 -11.30 2.61 39.37
N LEU A 7 -10.78 3.31 38.37
CA LEU A 7 -11.18 4.66 38.00
C LEU A 7 -11.90 4.59 36.66
N GLN A 8 -13.12 5.12 36.60
CA GLN A 8 -13.95 5.10 35.39
C GLN A 8 -14.39 6.53 35.06
N CYS A 9 -14.17 6.94 33.81
CA CYS A 9 -14.65 8.19 33.25
C CYS A 9 -15.83 7.89 32.31
N HIS A 10 -17.00 8.37 32.71
CA HIS A 10 -18.24 8.29 31.96
C HIS A 10 -18.53 9.67 31.38
N LEU A 11 -18.32 9.86 30.07
CA LEU A 11 -18.72 11.11 29.43
C LEU A 11 -20.24 11.09 29.25
N THR A 12 -20.95 12.06 29.81
CA THR A 12 -22.41 12.17 29.65
C THR A 12 -22.78 12.43 28.18
N ASN A 13 -22.12 13.41 27.56
CA ASN A 13 -22.31 13.76 26.16
C ASN A 13 -20.95 13.90 25.47
N SER A 14 -20.90 13.67 24.17
CA SER A 14 -19.78 14.06 23.30
C SER A 14 -20.16 15.30 22.49
N PHE A 15 -19.30 16.32 22.52
CA PHE A 15 -19.42 17.53 21.71
C PHE A 15 -18.23 17.57 20.74
N ASP A 16 -18.48 17.23 19.49
CA ASP A 16 -17.47 17.16 18.44
C ASP A 16 -18.07 17.43 17.06
N GLU A 17 -17.31 17.22 15.99
CA GLU A 17 -17.74 17.47 14.60
C GLU A 17 -19.00 16.67 14.19
N ARG A 18 -19.37 15.62 14.93
CA ARG A 18 -20.62 14.85 14.72
C ARG A 18 -21.84 15.51 15.36
N GLY A 19 -21.67 16.63 16.06
CA GLY A 19 -22.70 17.34 16.81
C GLY A 19 -22.72 16.99 18.31
N HIS A 20 -23.86 17.27 18.96
CA HIS A 20 -24.06 16.95 20.37
C HIS A 20 -24.80 15.61 20.50
N GLN A 21 -24.15 14.62 21.08
CA GLN A 21 -24.69 13.26 21.19
C GLN A 21 -24.52 12.72 22.61
N LEU A 22 -25.45 11.85 23.02
CA LEU A 22 -25.28 11.08 24.24
C LEU A 22 -24.11 10.11 24.07
N ASN A 23 -23.22 10.03 25.05
CA ASN A 23 -22.08 9.11 25.00
C ASN A 23 -22.30 7.90 25.92
N HIS A 24 -21.95 6.72 25.41
CA HIS A 24 -22.02 5.45 26.15
C HIS A 24 -20.65 4.85 26.44
N GLN A 25 -19.57 5.44 25.92
CA GLN A 25 -18.21 4.96 26.15
C GLN A 25 -17.72 5.29 27.56
N ILE A 26 -17.07 4.31 28.18
CA ILE A 26 -16.46 4.34 29.50
C ILE A 26 -14.96 4.13 29.30
N TYR A 27 -14.17 5.12 29.70
CA TYR A 27 -12.71 5.02 29.76
C TYR A 27 -12.33 4.61 31.17
N TYR A 28 -11.45 3.61 31.32
CA TYR A 28 -11.13 3.11 32.66
C TYR A 28 -9.67 2.76 32.83
N VAL A 29 -9.22 2.86 34.09
CA VAL A 29 -7.94 2.33 34.56
C VAL A 29 -8.19 1.48 35.79
N LEU A 30 -7.63 0.28 35.84
CA LEU A 30 -7.69 -0.65 36.97
C LEU A 30 -6.30 -0.87 37.55
N GLY A 31 -6.22 -1.07 38.86
CA GLY A 31 -4.96 -1.34 39.55
C GLY A 31 -5.04 -2.55 40.48
N PHE A 32 -4.01 -3.39 40.44
CA PHE A 32 -3.80 -4.51 41.37
C PHE A 32 -2.32 -4.62 41.73
N ASP A 33 -2.00 -5.15 42.91
CA ASP A 33 -0.65 -5.63 43.20
C ASP A 33 -0.50 -7.14 42.89
N ASP A 34 0.70 -7.68 43.03
CA ASP A 34 1.01 -9.11 42.87
C ASP A 34 0.26 -10.06 43.81
N ALA A 35 -0.29 -9.55 44.92
CA ALA A 35 -1.17 -10.27 45.83
C ALA A 35 -2.67 -10.06 45.50
N GLN A 36 -2.97 -9.44 44.35
CA GLN A 36 -4.31 -9.08 43.89
C GLN A 36 -5.04 -8.07 44.79
N LYS A 37 -4.30 -7.36 45.66
CA LYS A 37 -4.84 -6.26 46.46
C LYS A 37 -5.12 -5.05 45.58
N THR A 38 -6.15 -4.32 45.95
CA THR A 38 -6.59 -3.11 45.26
C THR A 38 -5.93 -1.87 45.88
N PRO A 39 -5.89 -0.72 45.17
CA PRO A 39 -5.40 0.53 45.73
C PRO A 39 -6.15 0.95 47.01
N GLU A 40 -5.46 1.66 47.91
CA GLU A 40 -6.03 2.21 49.14
C GLU A 40 -6.74 3.55 48.89
N THR A 41 -6.13 4.42 48.09
CA THR A 41 -6.67 5.74 47.78
C THR A 41 -6.50 6.10 46.30
N PHE A 42 -7.40 6.94 45.82
CA PHE A 42 -7.50 7.33 44.42
C PHE A 42 -7.35 8.84 44.25
N TYR A 43 -6.83 9.26 43.09
CA TYR A 43 -6.79 10.66 42.66
C TYR A 43 -7.49 10.77 41.30
N PRO A 44 -8.84 10.76 41.28
CA PRO A 44 -9.65 10.59 40.07
C PRO A 44 -9.63 11.80 39.12
N THR A 45 -9.09 12.94 39.56
CA THR A 45 -9.00 14.15 38.74
C THR A 45 -7.56 14.63 38.61
N VAL A 46 -7.27 15.28 37.49
CA VAL A 46 -5.95 15.88 37.24
C VAL A 46 -5.58 16.85 38.35
N GLU A 47 -6.49 17.74 38.75
CA GLU A 47 -6.30 18.74 39.80
C GLU A 47 -5.92 18.12 41.16
N MET A 48 -6.59 17.03 41.55
CA MET A 48 -6.27 16.32 42.80
C MET A 48 -4.89 15.66 42.76
N PHE A 49 -4.50 15.14 41.58
CA PHE A 49 -3.22 14.48 41.41
C PHE A 49 -2.06 15.50 41.37
N ILE A 50 -2.15 16.49 40.48
CA ILE A 50 -1.07 17.46 40.29
C ILE A 50 -1.00 18.47 41.44
N GLY A 51 -2.14 18.82 42.04
CA GLY A 51 -2.27 19.88 43.04
C GLY A 51 -2.12 21.28 42.46
N GLU A 52 -2.48 22.29 43.26
CA GLU A 52 -2.38 23.70 42.88
C GLU A 52 -0.96 24.09 42.41
N GLY A 53 -0.87 24.61 41.19
CA GLY A 53 0.40 24.98 40.54
C GLY A 53 1.32 23.80 40.18
N GLY A 54 0.84 22.56 40.30
CA GLY A 54 1.62 21.36 39.99
C GLY A 54 1.60 20.95 38.51
N THR A 55 2.31 19.87 38.20
CA THR A 55 2.40 19.29 36.85
C THR A 55 2.36 17.76 36.89
N PHE A 56 2.13 17.10 35.76
CA PHE A 56 2.18 15.63 35.66
C PHE A 56 3.56 15.04 36.01
N THR A 57 4.65 15.79 35.80
CA THR A 57 6.02 15.36 36.12
C THR A 57 6.44 15.70 37.55
N HIS A 58 5.67 16.53 38.26
CA HIS A 58 5.90 16.89 39.66
C HIS A 58 4.58 17.04 40.44
N PRO A 59 3.80 15.94 40.61
CA PRO A 59 2.46 16.00 41.19
C PRO A 59 2.46 16.05 42.72
N ALA A 60 1.69 16.98 43.31
CA ALA A 60 1.58 17.16 44.75
C ALA A 60 1.14 15.90 45.50
N ALA A 61 0.30 15.06 44.88
CA ALA A 61 -0.11 13.77 45.45
C ALA A 61 1.08 12.85 45.76
N VAL A 62 2.18 12.96 45.00
CA VAL A 62 3.37 12.11 45.19
C VAL A 62 4.36 12.76 46.16
N TYR A 63 4.73 14.03 45.95
CA TYR A 63 5.82 14.64 46.75
C TYR A 63 5.36 15.30 48.06
N LYS A 64 4.08 15.67 48.19
CA LYS A 64 3.48 16.16 49.45
C LYS A 64 2.60 15.13 50.15
N GLU A 65 2.37 13.98 49.51
CA GLU A 65 1.44 12.95 49.99
C GLU A 65 0.05 13.52 50.35
N THR A 66 -0.52 14.33 49.46
CA THR A 66 -1.87 14.88 49.68
C THR A 66 -2.91 13.77 49.84
N ALA A 67 -3.96 14.03 50.62
CA ALA A 67 -5.02 13.06 50.85
C ALA A 67 -5.75 12.73 49.53
N GLY A 68 -5.84 11.44 49.21
CA GLY A 68 -6.70 10.93 48.13
C GLY A 68 -8.14 10.71 48.59
N VAL A 69 -8.92 10.04 47.75
CA VAL A 69 -10.32 9.66 48.05
C VAL A 69 -10.51 8.14 48.05
N THR A 70 -11.64 7.69 48.57
CA THR A 70 -12.06 6.27 48.60
C THR A 70 -12.70 5.83 47.27
N SER A 71 -12.88 4.52 47.09
CA SER A 71 -13.42 3.93 45.85
C SER A 71 -14.84 4.34 45.47
N ASP A 72 -15.64 4.78 46.44
CA ASP A 72 -17.06 5.10 46.22
C ASP A 72 -17.27 6.57 45.81
N THR A 73 -16.18 7.30 45.61
CA THR A 73 -16.21 8.73 45.27
C THR A 73 -16.53 8.94 43.79
N ARG A 74 -17.53 9.80 43.55
CA ARG A 74 -17.89 10.27 42.21
C ARG A 74 -17.62 11.78 42.13
N ILE A 75 -16.95 12.20 41.05
CA ILE A 75 -16.67 13.60 40.77
C ILE A 75 -17.09 13.87 39.33
N ASP A 76 -17.97 14.85 39.14
CA ASP A 76 -18.45 15.27 37.82
C ASP A 76 -17.77 16.58 37.40
N GLY A 77 -17.64 16.81 36.08
CA GLY A 77 -17.24 18.10 35.51
C GLY A 77 -15.76 18.47 35.67
N ARG A 78 -14.86 17.48 35.77
CA ARG A 78 -13.41 17.68 35.90
C ARG A 78 -12.65 16.79 34.90
N GLU A 79 -11.45 17.20 34.53
CA GLU A 79 -10.51 16.35 33.80
C GLU A 79 -10.13 15.13 34.64
N ALA A 80 -10.29 13.94 34.07
CA ALA A 80 -10.09 12.68 34.77
C ALA A 80 -8.60 12.28 34.81
N MET A 81 -8.19 11.59 35.88
CA MET A 81 -6.84 11.04 36.03
C MET A 81 -6.90 9.61 36.56
N GLY A 82 -6.19 8.69 35.93
CA GLY A 82 -6.06 7.29 36.36
C GLY A 82 -4.93 7.08 37.38
N ALA A 83 -5.00 7.74 38.55
CA ALA A 83 -3.94 7.70 39.56
C ALA A 83 -4.35 6.99 40.86
N PHE A 84 -3.45 6.12 41.35
CA PHE A 84 -3.67 5.22 42.49
C PHE A 84 -2.55 5.35 43.52
N LYS A 85 -2.88 5.13 44.79
CA LYS A 85 -1.92 4.85 45.87
C LYS A 85 -2.21 3.46 46.42
N PHE A 86 -1.21 2.60 46.43
CA PHE A 86 -1.26 1.28 47.04
C PHE A 86 -0.76 1.33 48.49
N GLU A 87 -1.06 0.27 49.26
CA GLU A 87 -0.54 0.07 50.61
C GLU A 87 0.98 0.22 50.64
N SER A 88 1.49 0.87 51.70
CA SER A 88 2.94 1.00 51.89
C SER A 88 3.58 -0.35 52.15
N PHE A 89 4.72 -0.61 51.52
CA PHE A 89 5.46 -1.86 51.67
C PHE A 89 6.95 -1.59 51.85
N THR A 90 7.67 -2.57 52.41
CA THR A 90 9.13 -2.53 52.54
C THR A 90 9.73 -3.58 51.62
N LEU A 91 10.63 -3.17 50.72
CA LEU A 91 11.42 -4.08 49.89
C LEU A 91 12.79 -4.31 50.53
N ALA A 92 13.11 -5.57 50.85
CA ALA A 92 14.48 -5.94 51.22
C ALA A 92 15.38 -5.94 49.97
N ALA A 93 16.70 -5.90 50.17
CA ALA A 93 17.66 -5.98 49.08
C ALA A 93 17.44 -7.25 48.23
N GLY A 94 17.28 -7.07 46.92
CA GLY A 94 17.04 -8.16 45.96
C GLY A 94 15.59 -8.62 45.84
N GLN A 95 14.65 -8.06 46.62
CA GLN A 95 13.22 -8.33 46.43
C GLN A 95 12.61 -7.42 45.37
N SER A 96 11.51 -7.88 44.75
CA SER A 96 10.68 -7.11 43.83
C SER A 96 9.24 -7.02 44.35
N LYS A 97 8.53 -5.97 43.92
CA LYS A 97 7.09 -5.80 44.08
C LYS A 97 6.52 -5.48 42.71
N THR A 98 5.45 -6.16 42.32
CA THR A 98 4.84 -5.95 41.00
C THR A 98 3.45 -5.34 41.14
N PHE A 99 3.12 -4.46 40.20
CA PHE A 99 1.81 -3.84 40.04
C PHE A 99 1.28 -4.12 38.64
N ILE A 100 -0.01 -4.39 38.56
CA ILE A 100 -0.74 -4.61 37.31
C ILE A 100 -1.65 -3.40 37.11
N LEU A 101 -1.44 -2.69 36.00
CA LEU A 101 -2.30 -1.58 35.55
C LEU A 101 -2.97 -1.98 34.24
N LEU A 102 -4.30 -1.88 34.21
CA LEU A 102 -5.10 -2.22 33.02
C LEU A 102 -5.82 -0.96 32.55
N MET A 103 -5.66 -0.59 31.28
CA MET A 103 -6.33 0.55 30.68
C MET A 103 -7.22 0.08 29.54
N GLY A 104 -8.40 0.67 29.39
CA GLY A 104 -9.28 0.29 28.30
C GLY A 104 -10.48 1.21 28.10
N ILE A 105 -11.22 0.88 27.05
CA ILE A 105 -12.47 1.53 26.65
C ILE A 105 -13.55 0.45 26.57
N ASN A 106 -14.74 0.71 27.11
CA ASN A 106 -15.87 -0.20 27.02
C ASN A 106 -17.20 0.57 27.06
N ASP A 107 -18.30 -0.04 26.62
CA ASP A 107 -19.64 0.54 26.73
C ASP A 107 -20.43 0.00 27.95
N LYS A 108 -19.91 -1.05 28.60
CA LYS A 108 -20.58 -1.75 29.68
C LYS A 108 -19.65 -2.04 30.85
N THR A 109 -20.17 -1.77 32.03
CA THR A 109 -19.43 -1.93 33.28
C THR A 109 -19.15 -3.41 33.60
N GLU A 110 -20.04 -4.31 33.19
CA GLU A 110 -19.90 -5.76 33.38
C GLU A 110 -18.67 -6.30 32.63
N ASN A 111 -18.39 -5.77 31.44
CA ASN A 111 -17.21 -6.14 30.66
C ASN A 111 -15.91 -5.67 31.33
N ILE A 112 -15.91 -4.49 31.94
CA ILE A 112 -14.77 -3.98 32.72
C ILE A 112 -14.48 -4.91 33.90
N GLN A 113 -15.53 -5.38 34.59
CA GLN A 113 -15.39 -6.35 35.67
C GLN A 113 -14.86 -7.71 35.18
N ALA A 114 -15.26 -8.15 33.99
CA ALA A 114 -14.73 -9.37 33.37
C ALA A 114 -13.23 -9.24 33.07
N VAL A 115 -12.80 -8.09 32.51
CA VAL A 115 -11.38 -7.76 32.27
C VAL A 115 -10.60 -7.78 33.59
N ALA A 116 -11.12 -7.10 34.62
CA ALA A 116 -10.53 -7.08 35.96
C ALA A 116 -10.33 -8.49 36.53
N ASN A 117 -11.37 -9.33 36.46
CA ASN A 117 -11.33 -10.69 37.00
C ASN A 117 -10.34 -11.59 36.25
N LYS A 118 -10.21 -11.40 34.93
CA LYS A 118 -9.27 -12.16 34.11
C LYS A 118 -7.83 -11.77 34.40
N TYR A 119 -7.53 -10.48 34.44
CA TYR A 119 -6.16 -9.97 34.41
C TYR A 119 -5.62 -9.43 35.74
N LYS A 120 -6.36 -9.54 36.85
CA LYS A 120 -5.83 -9.21 38.19
C LYS A 120 -4.72 -10.14 38.68
N ASN A 121 -4.50 -11.29 38.02
CA ASN A 121 -3.48 -12.27 38.37
C ASN A 121 -2.27 -12.16 37.44
N LEU A 122 -1.09 -11.95 38.01
CA LEU A 122 0.18 -11.82 37.27
C LEU A 122 0.48 -13.03 36.37
N ALA A 123 0.24 -14.25 36.84
CA ALA A 123 0.47 -15.45 36.03
C ALA A 123 -0.41 -15.48 34.76
N THR A 124 -1.62 -14.90 34.83
CA THR A 124 -2.47 -14.74 33.64
C THR A 124 -1.91 -13.68 32.71
N VAL A 125 -1.42 -12.55 33.24
CA VAL A 125 -0.82 -11.47 32.44
C VAL A 125 0.42 -11.97 31.70
N ASP A 126 1.32 -12.68 32.40
CA ASP A 126 2.53 -13.26 31.80
C ASP A 126 2.18 -14.29 30.71
N LYS A 127 1.21 -15.17 31.00
CA LYS A 127 0.74 -16.15 30.00
C LYS A 127 0.16 -15.44 28.76
N THR A 128 -0.66 -14.40 28.94
CA THR A 128 -1.24 -13.65 27.83
C THR A 128 -0.18 -12.86 27.05
N LEU A 129 0.89 -12.40 27.70
CA LEU A 129 2.03 -11.81 27.01
C LEU A 129 2.74 -12.83 26.11
N GLU A 130 2.99 -14.06 26.60
CA GLU A 130 3.56 -15.12 25.77
C GLU A 130 2.61 -15.53 24.63
N GLU A 131 1.30 -15.71 24.90
CA GLU A 131 0.29 -15.97 23.86
C GLU A 131 0.27 -14.85 22.79
N THR A 132 0.48 -13.59 23.19
CA THR A 132 0.57 -12.44 22.26
C THR A 132 1.85 -12.47 21.42
N LYS A 133 2.98 -12.85 22.02
CA LYS A 133 4.25 -13.01 21.29
C LYS A 133 4.13 -14.13 20.27
N ASP A 134 3.63 -15.30 20.68
CA ASP A 134 3.44 -16.46 19.80
C ASP A 134 2.52 -16.12 18.64
N TYR A 135 1.39 -15.45 18.92
CA TYR A 135 0.47 -14.98 17.89
C TYR A 135 1.17 -14.13 16.83
N TRP A 136 1.98 -13.14 17.24
CA TRP A 136 2.65 -12.25 16.28
C TRP A 136 3.80 -12.94 15.54
N GLN A 137 4.54 -13.84 16.19
CA GLN A 137 5.58 -14.64 15.54
C GLN A 137 4.99 -15.57 14.48
N GLU A 138 3.83 -16.17 14.73
CA GLU A 138 3.10 -16.99 13.76
C GLU A 138 2.49 -16.15 12.62
N LYS A 139 1.90 -14.99 12.95
CA LYS A 139 1.26 -14.11 11.96
C LYS A 139 2.23 -13.53 10.94
N VAL A 140 3.43 -13.13 11.38
CA VAL A 140 4.47 -12.62 10.47
C VAL A 140 5.25 -13.81 9.89
N GLY A 141 4.58 -14.58 9.03
CA GLY A 141 5.07 -15.88 8.55
C GLY A 141 6.22 -15.84 7.53
N VAL A 142 6.59 -14.65 7.04
CA VAL A 142 7.74 -14.46 6.15
C VAL A 142 9.02 -14.28 6.98
N ASP A 143 10.07 -15.00 6.62
CA ASP A 143 11.37 -14.96 7.28
C ASP A 143 12.50 -15.01 6.25
N PHE A 144 13.55 -14.24 6.46
CA PHE A 144 14.71 -14.17 5.57
C PHE A 144 15.96 -14.55 6.34
N LYS A 145 16.88 -15.27 5.68
CA LYS A 145 18.23 -15.51 6.16
C LYS A 145 19.21 -15.18 5.06
N THR A 146 20.00 -14.14 5.28
CA THR A 146 21.04 -13.65 4.37
C THR A 146 22.40 -13.72 5.06
N GLY A 147 23.45 -13.22 4.39
CA GLY A 147 24.73 -12.98 5.03
C GLY A 147 24.73 -11.87 6.10
N ASP A 148 23.63 -11.13 6.26
CA ASP A 148 23.49 -9.98 7.16
C ASP A 148 22.30 -10.18 8.13
N SER A 149 22.59 -10.62 9.37
CA SER A 149 21.56 -10.88 10.38
C SER A 149 20.81 -9.65 10.86
N ASP A 150 21.43 -8.46 10.77
CA ASP A 150 20.79 -7.20 11.13
C ASP A 150 19.76 -6.84 10.04
N PHE A 151 20.09 -7.06 8.77
CA PHE A 151 19.15 -6.95 7.66
C PHE A 151 17.99 -7.94 7.77
N ASP A 152 18.26 -9.19 8.13
CA ASP A 152 17.22 -10.21 8.33
C ASP A 152 16.23 -9.78 9.44
N SER A 153 16.78 -9.29 10.56
CA SER A 153 15.99 -8.77 11.68
C SER A 153 15.19 -7.53 11.27
N TYR A 154 15.79 -6.63 10.49
CA TYR A 154 15.11 -5.46 9.91
C TYR A 154 13.92 -5.89 9.05
N MET A 155 14.12 -6.87 8.16
CA MET A 155 13.07 -7.36 7.29
C MET A 155 11.90 -7.99 8.07
N LYS A 156 12.15 -8.60 9.23
CA LYS A 156 11.07 -9.08 10.10
C LYS A 156 10.15 -7.95 10.57
N TRP A 157 10.73 -6.79 10.93
CA TRP A 157 9.95 -5.59 11.28
C TRP A 157 9.23 -4.99 10.07
N VAL A 158 9.87 -4.97 8.90
CA VAL A 158 9.23 -4.53 7.64
C VAL A 158 8.03 -5.41 7.30
N CYS A 159 8.13 -6.73 7.46
CA CYS A 159 7.00 -7.67 7.26
C CYS A 159 5.88 -7.49 8.30
N PHE A 160 6.17 -6.92 9.47
CA PHE A 160 5.16 -6.61 10.48
C PHE A 160 4.36 -5.33 10.17
N GLN A 161 4.97 -4.34 9.52
CA GLN A 161 4.36 -3.03 9.25
C GLN A 161 3.03 -3.07 8.47
N PRO A 162 2.78 -3.95 7.48
CA PRO A 162 1.49 -4.05 6.82
C PRO A 162 0.33 -4.34 7.78
N PHE A 163 0.55 -5.16 8.82
CA PHE A 163 -0.44 -5.38 9.87
C PHE A 163 -0.70 -4.11 10.68
N LEU A 164 0.35 -3.37 11.04
CA LEU A 164 0.22 -2.09 11.73
C LEU A 164 -0.58 -1.08 10.91
N ARG A 165 -0.28 -0.94 9.61
CA ARG A 165 -1.02 -0.03 8.71
C ARG A 165 -2.52 -0.32 8.73
N ARG A 166 -2.91 -1.60 8.63
CA ARG A 166 -4.31 -2.05 8.68
C ARG A 166 -4.97 -1.80 10.04
N LEU A 167 -4.29 -2.15 11.13
CA LEU A 167 -4.81 -1.98 12.50
C LEU A 167 -5.04 -0.52 12.87
N PHE A 168 -4.13 0.36 12.42
CA PHE A 168 -4.17 1.78 12.75
C PHE A 168 -4.91 2.63 11.70
N GLY A 169 -5.33 2.05 10.56
CA GLY A 169 -5.94 2.82 9.45
C GLY A 169 -5.08 4.01 9.03
N CYS A 170 -3.76 3.79 8.93
CA CYS A 170 -2.75 4.83 8.67
C CYS A 170 -2.85 6.09 9.58
N SER A 171 -3.31 5.92 10.82
CA SER A 171 -3.64 7.01 11.76
C SER A 171 -3.11 6.73 13.17
N PHE A 172 -3.37 7.65 14.11
CA PHE A 172 -3.24 7.44 15.57
C PHE A 172 -1.81 7.13 16.08
N LEU A 173 -0.78 7.44 15.30
CA LEU A 173 0.60 7.57 15.76
C LEU A 173 1.05 9.04 15.73
N PRO A 174 2.03 9.48 16.53
CA PRO A 174 2.34 10.91 16.70
C PRO A 174 2.60 11.71 15.42
N HIS A 175 3.25 11.13 14.40
CA HIS A 175 3.45 11.81 13.11
C HIS A 175 2.19 11.77 12.21
N HIS A 176 1.32 10.77 12.39
CA HIS A 176 0.07 10.59 11.64
C HIS A 176 -1.09 11.31 12.34
N ASP A 177 -0.87 12.58 12.67
CA ASP A 177 -1.73 13.42 13.50
C ASP A 177 -3.01 13.92 12.80
N TYR A 178 -3.06 13.85 11.47
CA TYR A 178 -4.22 14.20 10.66
C TYR A 178 -5.17 13.02 10.40
N GLY A 179 -4.68 11.79 10.59
CA GLY A 179 -5.42 10.57 10.26
C GLY A 179 -6.62 10.36 11.18
N ARG A 180 -7.72 9.82 10.63
CA ARG A 180 -8.98 9.56 11.36
C ARG A 180 -9.40 8.09 11.37
N GLY A 181 -8.47 7.18 11.08
CA GLY A 181 -8.67 5.72 11.07
C GLY A 181 -9.41 5.17 9.85
N GLY A 182 -9.76 6.02 8.88
CA GLY A 182 -10.36 5.60 7.63
C GLY A 182 -9.36 4.95 6.68
N ARG A 183 -9.88 4.30 5.63
CA ARG A 183 -9.09 3.80 4.50
C ARG A 183 -9.36 4.66 3.27
N GLY A 184 -8.34 4.86 2.44
CA GLY A 184 -8.46 5.42 1.10
C GLY A 184 -8.53 4.34 0.03
N TRP A 185 -8.77 4.74 -1.22
CA TRP A 185 -8.82 3.82 -2.36
C TRP A 185 -7.54 3.00 -2.54
N ARG A 186 -6.36 3.64 -2.47
CA ARG A 186 -5.06 2.97 -2.61
C ARG A 186 -4.84 1.89 -1.53
N ASP A 187 -5.34 2.11 -0.32
CA ASP A 187 -5.19 1.18 0.80
C ASP A 187 -5.86 -0.16 0.52
N LEU A 188 -7.04 -0.13 -0.09
CA LEU A 188 -7.80 -1.34 -0.45
C LEU A 188 -6.97 -2.32 -1.30
N TRP A 189 -6.16 -1.79 -2.21
CA TRP A 189 -5.34 -2.57 -3.13
C TRP A 189 -3.98 -2.90 -2.52
N GLN A 190 -3.35 -1.94 -1.83
CA GLN A 190 -2.03 -2.13 -1.25
C GLN A 190 -2.03 -3.11 -0.08
N ASP A 191 -3.10 -3.15 0.71
CA ASP A 191 -3.26 -4.15 1.78
C ASP A 191 -3.25 -5.57 1.20
N CYS A 192 -3.92 -5.77 0.04
CA CYS A 192 -3.96 -7.05 -0.65
C CYS A 192 -2.57 -7.55 -1.07
N LEU A 193 -1.63 -6.66 -1.45
CA LEU A 193 -0.27 -7.07 -1.82
C LEU A 193 0.42 -7.86 -0.71
N SER A 194 0.29 -7.37 0.53
CA SER A 194 0.90 -8.00 1.69
C SER A 194 0.14 -9.24 2.15
N LEU A 195 -1.19 -9.22 2.06
CA LEU A 195 -2.04 -10.35 2.46
C LEU A 195 -1.91 -11.52 1.50
N LEU A 196 -1.65 -11.30 0.21
CA LEU A 196 -1.38 -12.40 -0.72
C LEU A 196 -0.17 -13.25 -0.33
N LEU A 197 0.79 -12.65 0.38
CA LEU A 197 2.02 -13.32 0.81
C LEU A 197 1.94 -13.88 2.23
N MET A 198 0.91 -13.53 3.01
CA MET A 198 0.80 -13.91 4.42
C MET A 198 -0.53 -14.56 4.80
N GLU A 199 -1.65 -14.13 4.21
CA GLU A 199 -3.02 -14.56 4.49
C GLU A 199 -3.91 -14.58 3.20
N PRO A 200 -3.59 -15.39 2.18
CA PRO A 200 -4.18 -15.25 0.84
C PRO A 200 -5.69 -15.56 0.78
N LYS A 201 -6.22 -16.36 1.71
CA LYS A 201 -7.59 -16.90 1.68
C LYS A 201 -8.69 -15.84 1.60
N THR A 202 -8.49 -14.67 2.19
CA THR A 202 -9.51 -13.59 2.22
C THR A 202 -9.37 -12.59 1.08
N VAL A 203 -8.27 -12.65 0.31
CA VAL A 203 -7.94 -11.60 -0.66
C VAL A 203 -8.90 -11.58 -1.85
N GLY A 204 -9.36 -12.74 -2.33
CA GLY A 204 -10.31 -12.81 -3.45
C GLY A 204 -11.60 -12.03 -3.17
N ASP A 205 -12.19 -12.24 -1.99
CA ASP A 205 -13.40 -11.52 -1.56
C ASP A 205 -13.15 -10.02 -1.36
N MET A 206 -11.97 -9.64 -0.85
CA MET A 206 -11.58 -8.23 -0.74
C MET A 206 -11.51 -7.57 -2.12
N ILE A 207 -10.84 -8.21 -3.09
CA ILE A 207 -10.73 -7.71 -4.47
C ILE A 207 -12.12 -7.53 -5.09
N VAL A 208 -13.00 -8.54 -4.99
CA VAL A 208 -14.38 -8.46 -5.53
C VAL A 208 -15.14 -7.29 -4.90
N ASN A 209 -15.03 -7.11 -3.58
CA ASN A 209 -15.69 -6.00 -2.88
C ASN A 209 -15.10 -4.63 -3.25
N ASN A 210 -13.79 -4.52 -3.48
CA ASN A 210 -13.15 -3.27 -3.86
C ASN A 210 -13.67 -2.74 -5.20
N TYR A 211 -13.96 -3.62 -6.16
CA TYR A 211 -14.51 -3.23 -7.46
C TYR A 211 -15.88 -2.54 -7.37
N LYS A 212 -16.65 -2.74 -6.29
CA LYS A 212 -17.93 -2.04 -6.08
C LYS A 212 -17.79 -0.52 -6.01
N GLY A 213 -16.58 0.00 -5.76
CA GLY A 213 -16.31 1.43 -5.70
C GLY A 213 -16.04 2.08 -7.05
N VAL A 214 -15.95 1.32 -8.15
CA VAL A 214 -15.70 1.87 -9.50
C VAL A 214 -16.98 2.50 -10.05
N ARG A 215 -16.86 3.68 -10.68
CA ARG A 215 -17.92 4.34 -11.45
C ARG A 215 -17.83 3.95 -12.93
N LEU A 216 -18.95 4.02 -13.66
CA LEU A 216 -18.98 3.72 -15.10
C LEU A 216 -18.16 4.69 -15.97
N ASP A 217 -17.69 5.82 -15.44
CA ASP A 217 -16.77 6.71 -16.15
C ASP A 217 -15.29 6.34 -15.93
N GLY A 218 -15.01 5.25 -15.22
CA GLY A 218 -13.67 4.73 -14.92
C GLY A 218 -12.98 5.39 -13.73
N THR A 219 -13.64 6.34 -13.05
CA THR A 219 -13.21 6.83 -11.73
C THR A 219 -13.75 5.92 -10.62
N ASN A 220 -13.54 6.31 -9.36
CA ASN A 220 -13.94 5.52 -8.20
C ASN A 220 -14.31 6.39 -7.00
N ALA A 221 -15.08 5.83 -6.09
CA ALA A 221 -15.30 6.41 -4.77
C ALA A 221 -13.99 6.58 -4.01
N THR A 222 -13.86 7.67 -3.26
CA THR A 222 -12.62 8.01 -2.54
C THR A 222 -12.76 7.87 -1.03
N ILE A 223 -14.00 7.78 -0.52
CA ILE A 223 -14.33 7.58 0.88
C ILE A 223 -14.83 6.14 1.07
N ILE A 224 -14.08 5.36 1.85
CA ILE A 224 -14.44 3.98 2.19
C ILE A 224 -15.33 3.99 3.43
N GLY A 225 -16.48 3.34 3.35
CA GLY A 225 -17.43 3.18 4.45
C GLY A 225 -17.09 2.03 5.39
N ASP A 226 -17.96 1.81 6.37
CA ASP A 226 -17.81 0.72 7.32
C ASP A 226 -18.09 -0.63 6.64
N GLY A 227 -17.21 -1.62 6.88
CA GLY A 227 -17.30 -2.95 6.26
C GLY A 227 -16.78 -3.00 4.82
N ASP A 228 -16.66 -4.22 4.29
CA ASP A 228 -16.07 -4.42 2.97
C ASP A 228 -17.07 -4.15 1.84
N GLY A 229 -16.61 -3.41 0.82
CA GLY A 229 -17.41 -3.08 -0.36
C GLY A 229 -18.43 -1.95 -0.16
N ASN A 230 -18.36 -1.24 0.97
CA ASN A 230 -19.19 -0.08 1.24
C ASN A 230 -18.42 1.22 0.95
N PHE A 231 -19.04 2.10 0.17
CA PHE A 231 -18.44 3.35 -0.28
C PHE A 231 -19.41 4.51 -0.05
N LEU A 232 -18.86 5.68 0.26
CA LEU A 232 -19.62 6.89 0.52
C LEU A 232 -19.37 7.91 -0.58
N ALA A 233 -20.39 8.71 -0.88
CA ALA A 233 -20.26 9.84 -1.78
C ALA A 233 -19.28 10.87 -1.21
N ASP A 234 -18.54 11.54 -2.09
CA ASP A 234 -17.62 12.59 -1.68
C ASP A 234 -18.38 13.74 -0.99
N ARG A 235 -17.85 14.21 0.14
CA ARG A 235 -18.48 15.28 0.93
C ARG A 235 -18.14 16.64 0.32
N ASN A 236 -19.04 17.62 0.47
CA ASN A 236 -18.83 19.03 0.11
C ASN A 236 -18.74 19.36 -1.39
N GLY A 237 -19.09 18.43 -2.29
CA GLY A 237 -19.20 18.71 -3.74
C GLY A 237 -17.87 18.90 -4.48
N ILE A 238 -16.73 18.61 -3.84
CA ILE A 238 -15.40 18.63 -4.47
C ILE A 238 -15.02 17.18 -4.79
N THR A 239 -15.06 16.80 -6.06
CA THR A 239 -14.53 15.49 -6.49
C THR A 239 -13.03 15.57 -6.59
N ARG A 240 -12.32 14.67 -5.90
CA ARG A 240 -10.89 14.47 -6.15
C ARG A 240 -10.72 13.23 -7.02
N VAL A 241 -10.28 13.45 -8.25
CA VAL A 241 -9.95 12.37 -9.18
C VAL A 241 -8.43 12.27 -9.23
N TRP A 242 -7.90 11.21 -8.66
CA TRP A 242 -6.51 10.84 -8.79
C TRP A 242 -6.36 9.89 -9.98
N MET A 243 -5.53 10.28 -10.94
CA MET A 243 -5.45 9.58 -12.23
C MET A 243 -4.80 8.20 -12.11
N ASP A 244 -4.02 7.94 -11.05
CA ASP A 244 -3.38 6.64 -10.80
C ASP A 244 -4.34 5.62 -10.18
N HIS A 245 -5.51 6.01 -9.69
CA HIS A 245 -6.42 5.10 -8.98
C HIS A 245 -6.86 3.89 -9.81
N ALA A 246 -6.93 4.01 -11.13
CA ALA A 246 -7.27 2.90 -12.02
C ALA A 246 -6.07 1.98 -12.34
N LEU A 247 -4.85 2.34 -11.94
CA LEU A 247 -3.64 1.52 -12.13
C LEU A 247 -3.62 0.31 -11.18
N TRP A 248 -3.78 0.58 -9.88
CA TRP A 248 -3.59 -0.39 -8.80
C TRP A 248 -4.54 -1.60 -8.80
N PRO A 249 -5.83 -1.47 -9.20
CA PRO A 249 -6.75 -2.59 -9.28
C PRO A 249 -6.22 -3.72 -10.17
N LEU A 250 -5.75 -3.38 -11.39
CA LEU A 250 -5.24 -4.40 -12.30
C LEU A 250 -3.97 -5.06 -11.79
N MET A 251 -3.01 -4.26 -11.29
CA MET A 251 -1.75 -4.80 -10.77
C MET A 251 -1.99 -5.79 -9.62
N THR A 252 -2.92 -5.46 -8.73
CA THR A 252 -3.26 -6.28 -7.56
C THR A 252 -4.05 -7.53 -7.96
N THR A 253 -5.05 -7.39 -8.84
CA THR A 253 -5.82 -8.52 -9.37
C THR A 253 -4.95 -9.47 -10.17
N LYS A 254 -4.03 -8.95 -10.98
CA LYS A 254 -3.02 -9.76 -11.68
C LYS A 254 -2.17 -10.55 -10.70
N LEU A 255 -1.64 -9.90 -9.66
CA LEU A 255 -0.85 -10.59 -8.62
C LEU A 255 -1.68 -11.69 -7.93
N TYR A 256 -2.95 -11.44 -7.61
CA TYR A 256 -3.85 -12.46 -7.06
C TYR A 256 -3.99 -13.65 -8.02
N ILE A 257 -4.26 -13.41 -9.30
CA ILE A 257 -4.38 -14.47 -10.32
C ILE A 257 -3.07 -15.24 -10.46
N ASP A 258 -1.94 -14.55 -10.46
CA ASP A 258 -0.62 -15.18 -10.57
C ASP A 258 -0.32 -16.08 -9.37
N GLN A 259 -0.62 -15.63 -8.14
CA GLN A 259 -0.39 -16.40 -6.92
C GLN A 259 -1.35 -17.57 -6.72
N THR A 260 -2.61 -17.45 -7.18
CA THR A 260 -3.69 -18.42 -6.88
C THR A 260 -4.10 -19.28 -8.08
N GLY A 261 -3.85 -18.78 -9.29
CA GLY A 261 -4.40 -19.31 -10.54
C GLY A 261 -5.91 -19.18 -10.67
N ASP A 262 -6.57 -18.34 -9.86
CA ASP A 262 -8.02 -18.08 -9.96
C ASP A 262 -8.30 -17.01 -11.02
N ILE A 263 -8.24 -17.41 -12.29
CA ILE A 263 -8.53 -16.53 -13.43
C ILE A 263 -10.02 -16.20 -13.56
N ASP A 264 -10.89 -17.06 -13.02
CA ASP A 264 -12.35 -16.92 -13.07
C ASP A 264 -12.85 -15.70 -12.28
N ILE A 265 -12.03 -15.15 -11.37
CA ILE A 265 -12.32 -13.88 -10.69
C ILE A 265 -12.68 -12.77 -11.68
N LEU A 266 -12.07 -12.75 -12.87
CA LEU A 266 -12.35 -11.76 -13.91
C LEU A 266 -13.80 -11.80 -14.42
N THR A 267 -14.49 -12.94 -14.26
CA THR A 267 -15.88 -13.14 -14.70
C THR A 267 -16.91 -12.86 -13.62
N LYS A 268 -16.48 -12.56 -12.38
CA LYS A 268 -17.39 -12.24 -11.27
C LYS A 268 -18.14 -10.94 -11.55
N GLU A 269 -19.46 -10.97 -11.44
CA GLU A 269 -20.32 -9.81 -11.63
C GLU A 269 -20.36 -8.94 -10.36
N VAL A 270 -20.11 -7.65 -10.54
CA VAL A 270 -20.04 -6.64 -9.47
C VAL A 270 -20.86 -5.41 -9.89
N SER A 271 -21.45 -4.71 -8.93
CA SER A 271 -22.17 -3.45 -9.18
C SER A 271 -21.20 -2.27 -9.29
N TYR A 272 -21.55 -1.24 -10.06
CA TYR A 272 -20.81 0.02 -10.07
C TYR A 272 -21.32 1.00 -9.01
N PHE A 273 -20.41 1.77 -8.44
CA PHE A 273 -20.73 2.90 -7.56
C PHE A 273 -21.38 4.04 -8.36
N LYS A 274 -22.35 4.71 -7.74
CA LYS A 274 -23.00 5.89 -8.31
C LYS A 274 -23.23 6.93 -7.22
N ASP A 275 -22.87 8.16 -7.52
CA ASP A 275 -23.15 9.35 -6.71
C ASP A 275 -23.42 10.53 -7.68
N PRO A 276 -23.57 11.78 -7.21
CA PRO A 276 -23.78 12.92 -8.11
C PRO A 276 -22.63 13.15 -9.10
N HIS A 277 -21.44 12.62 -8.85
CA HIS A 277 -20.25 12.95 -9.64
C HIS A 277 -20.20 12.10 -10.91
N VAL A 278 -20.09 12.78 -12.06
CA VAL A 278 -20.11 12.15 -13.39
C VAL A 278 -19.08 12.77 -14.31
N LYS A 279 -18.92 12.17 -15.49
CA LYS A 279 -17.94 12.60 -16.51
C LYS A 279 -16.53 12.73 -15.93
N ARG A 280 -16.13 11.69 -15.20
CA ARG A 280 -14.82 11.60 -14.55
C ARG A 280 -14.61 12.73 -13.54
N GLY A 281 -15.66 13.01 -12.76
CA GLY A 281 -15.65 14.04 -11.72
C GLY A 281 -15.70 15.49 -12.20
N THR A 282 -15.98 15.74 -13.48
CA THR A 282 -16.01 17.11 -14.04
C THR A 282 -17.40 17.74 -14.07
N GLU A 283 -18.46 16.94 -13.90
CA GLU A 283 -19.84 17.42 -13.86
C GLU A 283 -20.65 16.79 -12.71
N ILE A 284 -21.77 17.42 -12.39
CA ILE A 284 -22.76 16.92 -11.45
C ILE A 284 -24.00 16.43 -12.21
N ASP A 285 -24.43 15.22 -11.89
CA ASP A 285 -25.69 14.64 -12.32
C ASP A 285 -26.85 15.27 -11.55
N GLN A 286 -27.56 16.17 -12.20
CA GLN A 286 -28.71 16.88 -11.63
C GLN A 286 -29.93 15.98 -11.43
N ASP A 287 -29.96 14.80 -12.07
CA ASP A 287 -31.07 13.86 -11.95
C ASP A 287 -30.87 12.90 -10.75
N TRP A 288 -29.66 12.83 -10.19
CA TRP A 288 -29.37 12.04 -8.99
C TRP A 288 -29.90 12.73 -7.73
N ASN A 289 -30.42 11.93 -6.79
CA ASN A 289 -30.82 12.36 -5.45
C ASN A 289 -30.69 11.19 -4.47
N ASP A 290 -30.85 11.44 -3.17
CA ASP A 290 -30.66 10.42 -2.12
C ASP A 290 -31.54 9.17 -2.30
N ALA A 291 -32.73 9.28 -2.94
CA ALA A 291 -33.61 8.14 -3.19
C ALA A 291 -33.08 7.20 -4.28
N TYR A 292 -32.19 7.67 -5.16
CA TYR A 292 -31.52 6.85 -6.16
C TYR A 292 -30.63 5.78 -5.50
N GLY A 293 -29.99 6.14 -4.39
CA GLY A 293 -28.99 5.32 -3.70
C GLY A 293 -27.58 5.48 -4.29
N ASN A 294 -26.69 4.54 -3.99
CA ASN A 294 -25.27 4.60 -4.33
C ASN A 294 -24.79 3.56 -5.35
N GLN A 295 -25.72 2.89 -6.04
CA GLN A 295 -25.43 1.85 -7.03
C GLN A 295 -25.98 2.25 -8.39
N GLN A 296 -25.17 2.10 -9.43
CA GLN A 296 -25.53 2.43 -10.80
C GLN A 296 -26.75 1.62 -11.26
N ARG A 297 -27.69 2.31 -11.94
CA ARG A 297 -28.91 1.71 -12.44
C ARG A 297 -29.02 1.71 -13.95
N THR A 298 -29.87 0.82 -14.44
CA THR A 298 -30.31 0.72 -15.83
C THR A 298 -31.53 1.62 -16.09
N ALA A 299 -31.92 1.76 -17.36
CA ALA A 299 -33.07 2.57 -17.77
C ALA A 299 -34.42 2.08 -17.22
N ASP A 300 -34.51 0.81 -16.83
CA ASP A 300 -35.64 0.18 -16.14
C ASP A 300 -35.48 0.13 -14.60
N ASP A 301 -34.57 0.94 -14.05
CA ASP A 301 -34.32 1.14 -12.62
C ASP A 301 -33.74 -0.07 -11.86
N ALA A 302 -33.28 -1.11 -12.57
CA ALA A 302 -32.56 -2.23 -11.97
C ALA A 302 -31.09 -1.86 -11.68
N ILE A 303 -30.48 -2.49 -10.66
CA ILE A 303 -29.05 -2.34 -10.38
C ILE A 303 -28.25 -2.98 -11.51
N TYR A 304 -27.37 -2.20 -12.14
CA TYR A 304 -26.48 -2.72 -13.16
C TYR A 304 -25.30 -3.45 -12.53
N THR A 305 -24.97 -4.62 -13.09
CA THR A 305 -23.78 -5.39 -12.75
C THR A 305 -23.01 -5.76 -14.02
N GLY A 306 -21.69 -5.74 -13.89
CA GLY A 306 -20.74 -6.12 -14.94
C GLY A 306 -19.62 -6.96 -14.37
N SER A 307 -18.95 -7.73 -15.22
CA SER A 307 -17.80 -8.54 -14.81
C SER A 307 -16.64 -7.67 -14.28
N ILE A 308 -15.77 -8.22 -13.44
CA ILE A 308 -14.53 -7.54 -13.03
C ILE A 308 -13.67 -7.15 -14.25
N LEU A 309 -13.66 -7.99 -15.30
CA LEU A 309 -13.02 -7.65 -16.56
C LEU A 309 -13.63 -6.39 -17.19
N GLU A 310 -14.96 -6.23 -17.16
CA GLU A 310 -15.61 -5.01 -17.62
C GLU A 310 -15.17 -3.78 -16.81
N HIS A 311 -15.10 -3.89 -15.47
CA HIS A 311 -14.65 -2.79 -14.61
C HIS A 311 -13.23 -2.35 -14.99
N LEU A 312 -12.33 -3.33 -15.17
CA LEU A 312 -10.95 -3.11 -15.60
C LEU A 312 -10.88 -2.45 -16.99
N LEU A 313 -11.70 -2.89 -17.95
CA LEU A 313 -11.77 -2.28 -19.27
C LEU A 313 -12.19 -0.81 -19.18
N ILE A 314 -13.25 -0.50 -18.44
CA ILE A 314 -13.74 0.88 -18.29
C ILE A 314 -12.67 1.77 -17.69
N GLN A 315 -12.03 1.34 -16.60
CA GLN A 315 -10.95 2.07 -15.93
C GLN A 315 -9.80 2.46 -16.88
N HIS A 316 -9.34 1.52 -17.71
CA HIS A 316 -8.18 1.74 -18.58
C HIS A 316 -8.54 2.43 -19.89
N LEU A 317 -9.67 2.06 -20.51
CA LEU A 317 -10.08 2.62 -21.79
C LEU A 317 -10.49 4.09 -21.63
N THR A 318 -11.20 4.46 -20.56
CA THR A 318 -11.55 5.87 -20.32
C THR A 318 -10.30 6.73 -20.11
N GLY A 319 -9.29 6.23 -19.40
CA GLY A 319 -7.98 6.87 -19.27
C GLY A 319 -7.27 7.07 -20.62
N PHE A 320 -7.30 6.06 -21.51
CA PHE A 320 -6.71 6.15 -22.85
C PHE A 320 -7.19 7.32 -23.71
N TYR A 321 -8.47 7.68 -23.55
CA TYR A 321 -9.07 8.80 -24.29
C TYR A 321 -8.98 10.14 -23.55
N GLU A 322 -8.60 10.15 -22.28
CA GLU A 322 -8.48 11.34 -21.45
C GLU A 322 -7.06 11.90 -21.47
N VAL A 323 -6.72 12.57 -22.56
CA VAL A 323 -5.38 13.11 -22.80
C VAL A 323 -5.32 14.64 -22.75
N GLY A 324 -4.15 15.21 -22.44
CA GLY A 324 -3.90 16.64 -22.53
C GLY A 324 -3.37 17.07 -23.91
N LYS A 325 -2.68 18.20 -23.95
CA LYS A 325 -2.21 18.84 -25.20
C LYS A 325 -1.07 18.05 -25.85
N HIS A 326 -0.36 17.24 -25.08
CA HIS A 326 0.78 16.44 -25.54
C HIS A 326 0.39 14.99 -25.83
N ASN A 327 -0.92 14.70 -25.85
CA ASN A 327 -1.47 13.35 -26.00
C ASN A 327 -1.02 12.38 -24.88
N ILE A 328 -0.69 12.93 -23.70
CA ILE A 328 -0.36 12.21 -22.46
C ILE A 328 -1.59 12.25 -21.53
N TYR A 329 -1.73 11.28 -20.64
CA TYR A 329 -2.91 11.20 -19.78
C TYR A 329 -2.97 12.39 -18.82
N ARG A 330 -4.18 12.92 -18.63
CA ARG A 330 -4.44 14.07 -17.74
C ARG A 330 -4.06 13.75 -16.30
N LEU A 331 -3.38 14.70 -15.64
CA LEU A 331 -3.01 14.57 -14.22
C LEU A 331 -4.23 14.66 -13.29
N ARG A 332 -5.22 15.48 -13.68
CA ARG A 332 -6.43 15.75 -12.86
C ARG A 332 -6.02 16.26 -11.47
N GLY A 333 -6.54 15.68 -10.40
CA GLY A 333 -6.30 16.16 -9.05
C GLY A 333 -4.93 15.80 -8.48
N ALA A 334 -4.29 14.74 -8.99
CA ALA A 334 -2.92 14.28 -8.73
C ALA A 334 -2.75 12.87 -9.31
N ASP A 335 -1.55 12.33 -9.24
CA ASP A 335 -1.29 10.89 -9.34
C ASP A 335 -0.87 10.34 -7.97
N TRP A 336 0.00 9.31 -7.91
CA TRP A 336 0.57 8.79 -6.65
C TRP A 336 1.15 9.89 -5.74
N ASN A 337 1.73 10.94 -6.31
CA ASN A 337 2.19 12.08 -5.54
C ASN A 337 1.01 13.03 -5.28
N ASP A 338 0.41 12.88 -4.11
CA ASP A 338 -0.75 13.67 -3.69
C ASP A 338 -0.50 15.18 -3.68
N ALA A 339 0.76 15.62 -3.69
CA ALA A 339 1.16 17.02 -3.64
C ALA A 339 1.38 17.65 -5.04
N LEU A 340 1.11 16.92 -6.13
CA LEU A 340 1.02 17.43 -7.51
C LEU A 340 -0.43 17.79 -7.87
N ASP A 341 -1.01 18.70 -7.09
CA ASP A 341 -2.46 18.95 -7.01
C ASP A 341 -2.93 20.28 -7.61
N MET A 342 -2.06 20.98 -8.33
CA MET A 342 -2.34 22.34 -8.85
C MET A 342 -2.26 22.42 -10.38
N ALA A 343 -2.35 21.28 -11.07
CA ALA A 343 -2.32 21.20 -12.53
C ALA A 343 -3.51 20.42 -13.13
N ASP A 344 -4.70 20.66 -12.59
CA ASP A 344 -5.94 20.00 -13.02
C ASP A 344 -6.41 20.41 -14.42
N GLU A 345 -6.12 21.65 -14.86
CA GLU A 345 -6.55 22.23 -16.14
C GLU A 345 -5.70 21.82 -17.34
N ASN A 346 -4.39 21.61 -17.20
CA ASN A 346 -3.48 21.27 -18.29
C ASN A 346 -2.41 20.24 -17.93
N GLY A 347 -2.29 19.84 -16.67
CA GLY A 347 -1.27 18.89 -16.25
C GLY A 347 -1.46 17.51 -16.88
N GLU A 348 -0.33 16.86 -17.16
CA GLU A 348 -0.28 15.52 -17.75
C GLU A 348 0.76 14.68 -16.99
N SER A 349 0.43 13.41 -16.69
CA SER A 349 1.36 12.48 -16.01
C SER A 349 1.98 11.53 -17.02
N VAL A 350 3.22 11.82 -17.44
CA VAL A 350 3.99 10.94 -18.31
C VAL A 350 4.34 9.65 -17.57
N ALA A 351 4.71 9.78 -16.30
CA ALA A 351 5.01 8.68 -15.40
C ALA A 351 3.89 7.63 -15.40
N PHE A 352 2.64 8.03 -15.16
CA PHE A 352 1.54 7.09 -15.11
C PHE A 352 0.99 6.73 -16.48
N THR A 353 1.18 7.56 -17.52
CA THR A 353 0.89 7.12 -18.90
C THR A 353 1.76 5.92 -19.29
N ALA A 354 3.02 5.90 -18.86
CA ALA A 354 3.88 4.72 -19.00
C ALA A 354 3.34 3.51 -18.22
N ALA A 355 2.83 3.73 -17.01
CA ALA A 355 2.20 2.68 -16.19
C ALA A 355 0.95 2.10 -16.87
N TYR A 356 0.05 2.94 -17.39
CA TYR A 356 -1.13 2.53 -18.14
C TYR A 356 -0.78 1.75 -19.41
N SER A 357 0.33 2.07 -20.07
CA SER A 357 0.80 1.31 -21.24
C SER A 357 1.12 -0.15 -20.89
N GLY A 358 1.72 -0.39 -19.72
CA GLY A 358 1.98 -1.74 -19.21
C GLY A 358 0.71 -2.44 -18.78
N ASN A 359 -0.15 -1.75 -18.04
CA ASN A 359 -1.45 -2.28 -17.62
C ASN A 359 -2.33 -2.72 -18.80
N LEU A 360 -2.40 -1.95 -19.88
CA LEU A 360 -3.16 -2.35 -21.08
C LEU A 360 -2.60 -3.66 -21.69
N MET A 361 -1.28 -3.84 -21.69
CA MET A 361 -0.65 -5.08 -22.12
C MET A 361 -0.94 -6.25 -21.17
N ASP A 362 -0.84 -6.01 -19.86
CA ASP A 362 -1.14 -7.01 -18.85
C ASP A 362 -2.61 -7.44 -18.85
N LEU A 363 -3.53 -6.50 -19.06
CA LEU A 363 -4.96 -6.81 -19.21
C LEU A 363 -5.20 -7.67 -20.45
N ALA A 364 -4.54 -7.38 -21.56
CA ALA A 364 -4.60 -8.22 -22.75
C ALA A 364 -4.06 -9.63 -22.49
N ASN A 365 -2.94 -9.75 -21.75
CA ASN A 365 -2.37 -11.04 -21.36
C ASN A 365 -3.31 -11.83 -20.45
N LEU A 366 -3.97 -11.18 -19.49
CA LEU A 366 -4.97 -11.82 -18.64
C LEU A 366 -6.20 -12.29 -19.44
N ILE A 367 -6.65 -11.51 -20.42
CA ILE A 367 -7.73 -11.92 -21.33
C ILE A 367 -7.34 -13.17 -22.12
N ARG A 368 -6.10 -13.23 -22.64
CA ARG A 368 -5.58 -14.42 -23.32
C ARG A 368 -5.44 -15.61 -22.38
N LEU A 369 -5.03 -15.36 -21.14
CA LEU A 369 -4.96 -16.39 -20.11
C LEU A 369 -6.36 -16.95 -19.83
N LEU A 370 -7.37 -16.10 -19.63
CA LEU A 370 -8.77 -16.48 -19.46
C LEU A 370 -9.26 -17.32 -20.65
N GLU A 371 -8.99 -16.88 -21.88
CA GLU A 371 -9.35 -17.59 -23.11
C GLU A 371 -8.68 -18.97 -23.21
N SER A 372 -7.44 -19.11 -22.73
CA SER A 372 -6.67 -20.35 -22.80
C SER A 372 -6.96 -21.35 -21.68
N GLN A 373 -7.28 -20.86 -20.48
CA GLN A 373 -7.48 -21.68 -19.27
C GLN A 373 -8.95 -22.01 -19.03
N THR A 374 -9.86 -21.34 -19.72
CA THR A 374 -11.31 -21.56 -19.60
C THR A 374 -11.91 -21.85 -20.98
N ASN A 375 -13.15 -22.34 -21.02
CA ASN A 375 -13.90 -22.49 -22.27
C ASN A 375 -14.61 -21.18 -22.69
N THR A 376 -14.04 -20.02 -22.32
CA THR A 376 -14.61 -18.69 -22.58
C THR A 376 -13.99 -18.09 -23.84
N ASP A 377 -14.75 -17.99 -24.92
CA ASP A 377 -14.30 -17.39 -26.20
C ASP A 377 -14.66 -15.90 -26.33
N SER A 378 -15.56 -15.43 -25.48
CA SER A 378 -16.18 -14.12 -25.54
C SER A 378 -16.82 -13.75 -24.21
N ILE A 379 -17.04 -12.46 -24.02
CA ILE A 379 -17.70 -11.90 -22.84
C ILE A 379 -18.84 -10.98 -23.25
N GLU A 380 -19.78 -10.81 -22.34
CA GLU A 380 -20.82 -9.78 -22.44
C GLU A 380 -20.40 -8.55 -21.66
N ILE A 381 -20.37 -7.40 -22.34
CA ILE A 381 -20.02 -6.11 -21.74
C ILE A 381 -21.08 -5.06 -22.08
N LEU A 382 -21.19 -4.01 -21.27
CA LEU A 382 -22.09 -2.88 -21.51
C LEU A 382 -21.96 -2.34 -22.95
N GLU A 383 -23.08 -2.19 -23.65
CA GLU A 383 -23.12 -1.73 -25.06
C GLU A 383 -22.35 -0.41 -25.27
N GLU A 384 -22.49 0.51 -24.33
CA GLU A 384 -21.86 1.83 -24.34
C GLU A 384 -20.32 1.75 -24.47
N ILE A 385 -19.68 0.71 -23.91
CA ILE A 385 -18.22 0.49 -23.98
C ILE A 385 -17.74 0.31 -25.43
N GLY A 386 -18.62 -0.11 -26.34
CA GLY A 386 -18.32 -0.22 -27.77
C GLY A 386 -17.75 1.07 -28.39
N LEU A 387 -18.07 2.25 -27.83
CA LEU A 387 -17.48 3.52 -28.25
C LEU A 387 -15.97 3.61 -27.98
N LEU A 388 -15.51 3.02 -26.87
CA LEU A 388 -14.11 3.02 -26.45
C LEU A 388 -13.28 1.92 -27.14
N LEU A 389 -13.96 0.96 -27.78
CA LEU A 389 -13.33 -0.18 -28.46
C LEU A 389 -13.18 0.03 -29.97
N LYS A 390 -13.33 1.27 -30.47
CA LYS A 390 -13.10 1.60 -31.88
C LYS A 390 -11.69 1.17 -32.31
N LYS A 391 -11.61 0.52 -33.48
CA LYS A 391 -10.41 -0.12 -34.04
C LYS A 391 -9.57 0.79 -34.95
N ASP A 392 -10.03 2.00 -35.19
CA ASP A 392 -9.39 2.96 -36.09
C ASP A 392 -8.16 3.58 -35.40
N SER A 393 -6.97 3.21 -35.85
CA SER A 393 -5.69 3.69 -35.29
C SER A 393 -5.47 5.18 -35.55
N ASP A 394 -6.11 5.77 -36.56
CA ASP A 394 -5.99 7.20 -36.86
C ASP A 394 -6.61 8.06 -35.74
N ILE A 395 -7.46 7.47 -34.89
CA ILE A 395 -7.96 8.08 -33.66
C ILE A 395 -6.83 8.33 -32.66
N TYR A 396 -5.81 7.47 -32.61
CA TYR A 396 -4.84 7.49 -31.52
C TYR A 396 -3.95 8.74 -31.55
N ASP A 397 -3.63 9.24 -32.74
CA ASP A 397 -2.87 10.48 -32.93
C ASP A 397 -3.75 11.75 -32.88
N ASN A 398 -5.08 11.61 -32.88
CA ASN A 398 -6.03 12.73 -32.94
C ASN A 398 -6.66 13.01 -31.57
N ILE A 399 -6.12 14.01 -30.87
CA ILE A 399 -6.56 14.44 -29.53
C ILE A 399 -8.06 14.82 -29.51
N GLU A 400 -8.52 15.66 -30.45
CA GLU A 400 -9.92 16.08 -30.51
C GLU A 400 -10.85 14.89 -30.69
N ARG A 401 -10.47 13.94 -31.55
CA ARG A 401 -11.26 12.73 -31.77
C ARG A 401 -11.31 11.84 -30.54
N LYS A 402 -10.22 11.74 -29.77
CA LYS A 402 -10.22 11.03 -28.48
C LYS A 402 -11.21 11.66 -27.50
N HIS A 403 -11.18 12.99 -27.36
CA HIS A 403 -12.10 13.71 -26.48
C HIS A 403 -13.56 13.52 -26.89
N GLN A 404 -13.89 13.63 -28.18
CA GLN A 404 -15.25 13.38 -28.69
C GLN A 404 -15.76 11.97 -28.36
N ILE A 405 -14.89 10.95 -28.40
CA ILE A 405 -15.25 9.57 -28.08
C ILE A 405 -15.53 9.42 -26.59
N LEU A 406 -14.66 9.96 -25.73
CA LEU A 406 -14.84 9.92 -24.28
C LEU A 406 -16.10 10.68 -23.86
N GLU A 407 -16.33 11.85 -24.42
CA GLU A 407 -17.53 12.65 -24.17
C GLU A 407 -18.79 11.89 -24.59
N ALA A 408 -18.81 11.28 -25.79
CA ALA A 408 -19.94 10.48 -26.24
C ALA A 408 -20.22 9.27 -25.34
N TYR A 409 -19.16 8.62 -24.81
CA TYR A 409 -19.29 7.49 -23.89
C TYR A 409 -19.84 7.92 -22.52
N THR A 410 -19.20 8.90 -21.90
CA THR A 410 -19.58 9.40 -20.57
C THR A 410 -20.95 10.05 -20.55
N ASN A 411 -21.39 10.68 -21.66
CA ASN A 411 -22.77 11.16 -21.81
C ASN A 411 -23.80 10.02 -21.79
N GLN A 412 -23.50 8.87 -22.40
CA GLN A 412 -24.40 7.71 -22.35
C GLN A 412 -24.44 7.04 -20.98
N CYS A 413 -23.37 7.16 -20.19
CA CYS A 413 -23.28 6.61 -18.84
C CYS A 413 -23.63 7.62 -17.74
N ARG A 414 -24.11 8.82 -18.09
CA ARG A 414 -24.25 9.94 -17.13
C ARG A 414 -25.18 9.62 -15.96
N HIS A 415 -26.41 9.17 -16.24
CA HIS A 415 -27.39 8.89 -15.19
C HIS A 415 -27.72 7.40 -15.11
N ASN A 416 -28.60 6.91 -16.00
CA ASN A 416 -28.91 5.50 -16.16
C ASN A 416 -28.37 4.99 -17.49
N VAL A 417 -27.80 3.80 -17.48
CA VAL A 417 -27.37 3.11 -18.70
C VAL A 417 -28.51 2.35 -19.34
N LYS A 418 -28.37 1.96 -20.61
CA LYS A 418 -29.40 1.16 -21.29
C LYS A 418 -29.57 -0.23 -20.68
N GLY A 419 -28.54 -0.74 -19.99
CA GLY A 419 -28.52 -2.09 -19.41
C GLY A 419 -28.32 -3.21 -20.45
N ARG A 420 -28.25 -2.88 -21.75
CA ARG A 420 -27.97 -3.85 -22.81
C ARG A 420 -26.49 -4.21 -22.81
N LYS A 421 -26.18 -5.50 -22.90
CA LYS A 421 -24.82 -6.01 -23.10
C LYS A 421 -24.61 -6.41 -24.56
N ILE A 422 -23.40 -6.21 -25.06
CA ILE A 422 -22.91 -6.70 -26.35
C ILE A 422 -21.91 -7.82 -26.11
N ARG A 423 -21.93 -8.83 -27.00
CA ARG A 423 -20.96 -9.93 -26.98
C ARG A 423 -19.73 -9.56 -27.80
N ILE A 424 -18.55 -9.67 -27.22
CA ILE A 424 -17.27 -9.44 -27.89
C ILE A 424 -16.31 -10.60 -27.66
N SER A 425 -15.57 -10.98 -28.71
CA SER A 425 -14.54 -12.02 -28.60
C SER A 425 -13.39 -11.57 -27.71
N LEU A 426 -12.90 -12.47 -26.84
CA LEU A 426 -11.71 -12.22 -26.02
C LEU A 426 -10.48 -11.93 -26.89
N SER A 427 -10.32 -12.68 -27.99
CA SER A 427 -9.27 -12.44 -28.97
C SER A 427 -9.29 -11.03 -29.57
N GLU A 428 -10.48 -10.52 -29.91
CA GLU A 428 -10.66 -9.18 -30.46
C GLU A 428 -10.35 -8.10 -29.43
N LEU A 429 -10.83 -8.29 -28.21
CA LEU A 429 -10.61 -7.38 -27.09
C LEU A 429 -9.12 -7.28 -26.74
N ALA A 430 -8.43 -8.41 -26.61
CA ALA A 430 -6.99 -8.45 -26.33
C ALA A 430 -6.20 -7.72 -27.43
N LEU A 431 -6.54 -7.93 -28.71
CA LEU A 431 -5.86 -7.23 -29.81
C LEU A 431 -6.05 -5.70 -29.73
N ASN A 432 -7.25 -5.23 -29.40
CA ASN A 432 -7.52 -3.80 -29.24
C ASN A 432 -6.64 -3.17 -28.15
N LEU A 433 -6.51 -3.84 -27.01
CA LEU A 433 -5.69 -3.39 -25.88
C LEU A 433 -4.19 -3.41 -26.22
N ILE A 434 -3.71 -4.48 -26.89
CA ILE A 434 -2.31 -4.59 -27.35
C ILE A 434 -1.97 -3.43 -28.28
N GLN A 435 -2.85 -3.08 -29.23
CA GLN A 435 -2.63 -1.98 -30.15
C GLN A 435 -2.53 -0.63 -29.42
N LYS A 436 -3.40 -0.37 -28.44
CA LYS A 436 -3.36 0.84 -27.61
C LYS A 436 -2.08 0.90 -26.76
N ALA A 437 -1.71 -0.21 -26.13
CA ALA A 437 -0.48 -0.33 -25.34
C ALA A 437 0.77 -0.07 -26.19
N ALA A 438 0.85 -0.68 -27.38
CA ALA A 438 1.96 -0.51 -28.31
C ALA A 438 2.07 0.94 -28.81
N TRP A 439 0.94 1.56 -29.15
CA TRP A 439 0.91 2.96 -29.56
C TRP A 439 1.39 3.89 -28.43
N LEU A 440 0.89 3.72 -27.19
CA LEU A 440 1.34 4.52 -26.04
C LEU A 440 2.84 4.38 -25.81
N ARG A 441 3.36 3.15 -25.83
CA ARG A 441 4.78 2.88 -25.65
C ARG A 441 5.63 3.62 -26.69
N GLN A 442 5.24 3.53 -27.97
CA GLN A 442 5.94 4.22 -29.06
C GLN A 442 5.86 5.74 -28.94
N HIS A 443 4.68 6.27 -28.55
CA HIS A 443 4.48 7.70 -28.32
C HIS A 443 5.41 8.22 -27.22
N LEU A 444 5.44 7.54 -26.07
CA LEU A 444 6.31 7.87 -24.94
C LEU A 444 7.80 7.80 -25.31
N GLN A 445 8.23 6.73 -25.98
CA GLN A 445 9.62 6.55 -26.40
C GLN A 445 10.09 7.64 -27.36
N LYS A 446 9.20 8.11 -28.23
CA LYS A 446 9.51 9.14 -29.23
C LYS A 446 9.52 10.55 -28.65
N GLN A 447 8.58 10.85 -27.75
CA GLN A 447 8.31 12.22 -27.32
C GLN A 447 8.96 12.58 -25.98
N GLU A 448 9.04 11.64 -25.05
CA GLU A 448 9.29 11.94 -23.63
C GLU A 448 10.70 11.57 -23.15
N TRP A 449 11.50 10.92 -24.02
CA TRP A 449 12.90 10.61 -23.71
C TRP A 449 13.78 11.85 -23.84
N LEU A 450 14.46 12.21 -22.75
CA LEU A 450 15.43 13.29 -22.69
C LEU A 450 16.84 12.69 -22.68
N ASP A 451 17.50 12.73 -23.84
CA ASP A 451 18.88 12.26 -23.99
C ASP A 451 19.85 13.42 -23.69
N PHE A 452 20.61 13.32 -22.60
CA PHE A 452 21.51 14.40 -22.17
C PHE A 452 22.91 14.24 -22.79
N ASN A 453 23.45 13.02 -22.75
CA ASN A 453 24.74 12.66 -23.31
C ASN A 453 24.85 11.13 -23.49
N ASP A 454 26.03 10.64 -23.88
CA ASP A 454 26.26 9.21 -24.14
C ASP A 454 26.02 8.30 -22.91
N GLN A 455 26.06 8.85 -21.69
CA GLN A 455 25.95 8.11 -20.43
C GLN A 455 24.68 8.41 -19.65
N GLU A 456 24.05 9.56 -19.87
CA GLU A 456 22.95 10.06 -19.03
C GLU A 456 21.75 10.47 -19.87
N GLY A 457 20.58 10.17 -19.33
CA GLY A 457 19.28 10.53 -19.87
C GLY A 457 18.18 10.16 -18.89
N CYS A 458 16.99 10.69 -19.09
CA CYS A 458 15.81 10.37 -18.28
C CYS A 458 14.52 10.51 -19.10
N TYR A 459 13.41 10.04 -18.57
CA TYR A 459 12.09 10.40 -19.07
C TYR A 459 11.60 11.68 -18.40
N ASN A 460 10.88 12.52 -19.16
CA ASN A 460 10.03 13.55 -18.57
C ASN A 460 8.98 12.90 -17.66
N SER A 461 8.74 13.47 -16.49
CA SER A 461 7.82 12.92 -15.49
C SER A 461 6.41 13.48 -15.69
N TYR A 462 6.32 14.79 -15.95
CA TYR A 462 5.05 15.52 -16.00
C TYR A 462 5.08 16.68 -17.00
N TYR A 463 3.90 17.09 -17.42
CA TYR A 463 3.65 18.45 -17.88
C TYR A 463 2.89 19.22 -16.79
N ASP A 464 3.30 20.48 -16.55
CA ASP A 464 2.67 21.37 -15.59
C ASP A 464 1.38 22.02 -16.15
N ASN A 465 0.71 22.85 -15.33
CA ASN A 465 -0.51 23.55 -15.72
C ASN A 465 -0.28 24.64 -16.78
N SER A 466 0.98 25.05 -16.96
CA SER A 466 1.43 25.91 -18.07
C SER A 466 1.74 25.09 -19.34
N SER A 467 1.49 23.78 -19.33
CA SER A 467 1.78 22.85 -20.43
C SER A 467 3.28 22.73 -20.76
N LYS A 468 4.17 22.95 -19.78
CA LYS A 468 5.62 22.78 -19.95
C LYS A 468 6.08 21.45 -19.34
N PRO A 469 7.06 20.77 -19.96
CA PRO A 469 7.68 19.61 -19.35
C PRO A 469 8.33 20.01 -18.02
N THR A 470 8.54 19.05 -17.13
CA THR A 470 9.00 19.31 -15.76
C THR A 470 10.43 18.85 -15.52
N ASP A 471 10.92 17.87 -16.28
CA ASP A 471 12.29 17.38 -16.20
C ASP A 471 13.16 17.97 -17.32
N GLY A 472 14.47 17.88 -17.14
CA GLY A 472 15.49 18.42 -18.03
C GLY A 472 16.28 19.57 -17.42
N PHE A 473 17.05 20.27 -18.26
CA PHE A 473 17.87 21.40 -17.81
C PHE A 473 17.13 22.73 -17.93
N TYR A 474 16.96 23.43 -16.81
CA TYR A 474 16.38 24.76 -16.73
C TYR A 474 17.40 25.72 -16.11
N ASN A 475 17.86 26.71 -16.87
CA ASN A 475 18.91 27.65 -16.43
C ASN A 475 20.13 26.93 -15.82
N ASP A 476 20.65 25.93 -16.55
CA ASP A 476 21.76 25.05 -16.16
C ASP A 476 21.53 24.22 -14.87
N ARG A 477 20.29 24.12 -14.38
CA ARG A 477 19.91 23.22 -13.29
C ARG A 477 19.17 22.00 -13.80
N MET A 478 19.56 20.84 -13.30
CA MET A 478 18.85 19.59 -13.56
C MET A 478 17.57 19.52 -12.74
N HIS A 479 16.44 19.43 -13.44
CA HIS A 479 15.16 19.01 -12.89
C HIS A 479 14.96 17.55 -13.23
N MET A 480 14.86 16.70 -12.21
CA MET A 480 14.63 15.27 -12.40
C MET A 480 13.76 14.76 -11.25
N MET A 481 12.72 14.00 -11.55
CA MET A 481 11.91 13.28 -10.57
C MET A 481 12.05 11.76 -10.75
N LEU A 482 12.14 11.04 -9.63
CA LEU A 482 12.27 9.58 -9.61
C LEU A 482 11.01 8.89 -10.17
N THR A 483 9.83 9.45 -9.89
CA THR A 483 8.53 8.89 -10.32
C THR A 483 8.44 8.69 -11.83
N GLY A 484 8.92 9.67 -12.62
CA GLY A 484 8.97 9.56 -14.08
C GLY A 484 9.92 8.52 -14.61
N GLN A 485 10.73 7.89 -13.76
CA GLN A 485 11.69 6.86 -14.15
C GLN A 485 11.18 5.47 -13.80
N VAL A 486 10.53 5.32 -12.64
CA VAL A 486 10.04 4.02 -12.13
C VAL A 486 9.13 3.31 -13.12
N PHE A 487 8.08 3.98 -13.60
CA PHE A 487 7.07 3.33 -14.41
C PHE A 487 7.51 3.07 -15.86
N PRO A 488 8.31 3.94 -16.51
CA PRO A 488 8.92 3.59 -17.78
C PRO A 488 9.83 2.36 -17.72
N ILE A 489 10.61 2.21 -16.64
CA ILE A 489 11.43 1.00 -16.40
C ILE A 489 10.51 -0.22 -16.22
N MET A 490 9.57 -0.12 -15.28
CA MET A 490 8.71 -1.23 -14.85
C MET A 490 7.84 -1.78 -16.00
N ASN A 491 7.39 -0.92 -16.92
CA ASN A 491 6.40 -1.25 -17.95
C ASN A 491 6.99 -1.36 -19.36
N TYR A 492 8.30 -1.60 -19.46
CA TYR A 492 9.00 -1.83 -20.74
C TYR A 492 8.88 -0.67 -21.75
N VAL A 493 8.70 0.56 -21.25
CA VAL A 493 8.82 1.77 -22.08
C VAL A 493 10.30 2.10 -22.26
N ALA A 494 11.08 2.10 -21.17
CA ALA A 494 12.52 2.26 -21.23
C ALA A 494 13.19 0.99 -21.76
N THR A 495 14.04 1.14 -22.78
CA THR A 495 14.92 0.06 -23.26
C THR A 495 16.05 -0.20 -22.27
N ASP A 496 16.73 -1.35 -22.36
CA ASP A 496 17.84 -1.67 -21.44
C ASP A 496 19.00 -0.66 -21.54
N GLU A 497 19.23 -0.07 -22.71
CA GLU A 497 20.18 1.04 -22.88
C GLU A 497 19.72 2.29 -22.13
N GLN A 498 18.45 2.67 -22.27
CA GLN A 498 17.88 3.79 -21.54
C GLN A 498 17.89 3.55 -20.03
N ILE A 499 17.67 2.31 -19.55
CA ILE A 499 17.77 1.98 -18.11
C ILE A 499 19.17 2.24 -17.58
N ARG A 500 20.23 1.88 -18.32
CA ARG A 500 21.61 2.21 -17.94
C ARG A 500 21.83 3.71 -17.84
N LYS A 501 21.27 4.49 -18.77
CA LYS A 501 21.35 5.96 -18.72
C LYS A 501 20.53 6.54 -17.56
N ILE A 502 19.34 6.01 -17.29
CA ILE A 502 18.46 6.44 -16.19
C ILE A 502 19.12 6.17 -14.84
N THR A 503 19.69 4.98 -14.65
CA THR A 503 20.38 4.60 -13.40
C THR A 503 21.62 5.47 -13.17
N ALA A 504 22.40 5.78 -14.23
CA ALA A 504 23.49 6.75 -14.16
C ALA A 504 23.00 8.16 -13.75
N SER A 505 21.94 8.66 -14.38
CA SER A 505 21.32 9.95 -14.03
C SER A 505 20.82 9.97 -12.58
N ALA A 506 20.13 8.91 -12.14
CA ALA A 506 19.61 8.80 -10.78
C ALA A 506 20.75 8.78 -9.75
N ASP A 507 21.83 8.07 -10.03
CA ASP A 507 23.03 8.03 -9.19
C ASP A 507 23.73 9.39 -9.09
N HIS A 508 23.80 10.14 -10.18
CA HIS A 508 24.42 11.46 -10.18
C HIS A 508 23.52 12.51 -9.49
N TYR A 509 22.26 12.60 -9.90
CA TYR A 509 21.40 13.73 -9.55
C TYR A 509 20.54 13.48 -8.31
N LEU A 510 20.08 12.25 -8.05
CA LEU A 510 19.10 11.96 -6.99
C LEU A 510 19.74 11.29 -5.77
N TYR A 511 20.72 10.41 -5.96
CA TYR A 511 21.30 9.58 -4.92
C TYR A 511 22.18 10.36 -3.93
N ARG A 512 21.87 10.24 -2.64
CA ARG A 512 22.62 10.78 -1.50
C ARG A 512 22.69 9.72 -0.39
N PRO A 513 23.78 8.94 -0.31
CA PRO A 513 23.86 7.81 0.63
C PRO A 513 23.71 8.24 2.09
N GLU A 514 24.17 9.44 2.45
CA GLU A 514 24.15 9.98 3.81
C GLU A 514 22.75 10.21 4.39
N ILE A 515 21.70 10.23 3.56
CA ILE A 515 20.32 10.54 3.96
C ILE A 515 19.29 9.49 3.53
N GLY A 516 19.70 8.30 3.10
CA GLY A 516 18.77 7.25 2.65
C GLY A 516 18.83 6.89 1.17
N GLY A 517 19.68 7.54 0.38
CA GLY A 517 19.87 7.21 -1.04
C GLY A 517 19.04 8.09 -1.97
N TYR A 518 18.11 7.50 -2.73
CA TYR A 518 17.45 8.19 -3.84
C TYR A 518 16.37 9.17 -3.38
N ARG A 519 16.61 10.47 -3.61
CA ARG A 519 15.61 11.53 -3.41
C ARG A 519 14.50 11.43 -4.45
N LEU A 520 13.29 11.83 -4.08
CA LEU A 520 12.12 11.81 -4.97
C LEU A 520 12.27 12.78 -6.15
N ASN A 521 12.94 13.91 -5.95
CA ASN A 521 13.26 14.89 -6.99
C ASN A 521 14.51 15.71 -6.64
N THR A 522 15.14 16.29 -7.67
CA THR A 522 16.16 17.34 -7.47
C THR A 522 15.53 18.61 -6.91
N ASP A 523 16.37 19.52 -6.39
CA ASP A 523 15.92 20.82 -5.90
C ASP A 523 15.72 21.78 -7.08
N PHE A 524 14.47 22.05 -7.44
CA PHE A 524 14.13 22.90 -8.58
C PHE A 524 14.39 24.38 -8.28
N LYS A 525 14.64 24.77 -7.02
CA LYS A 525 14.85 26.16 -6.58
C LYS A 525 13.73 27.12 -6.99
N GLU A 526 12.50 26.61 -7.08
CA GLU A 526 11.31 27.38 -7.39
C GLU A 526 10.10 26.88 -6.59
N ILE A 527 9.13 27.77 -6.36
CA ILE A 527 7.80 27.41 -5.86
C ILE A 527 6.90 27.25 -7.08
N LYS A 528 6.69 26.01 -7.51
CA LYS A 528 5.97 25.68 -8.74
C LYS A 528 4.46 25.55 -8.50
N THR A 529 3.79 26.69 -8.30
CA THR A 529 2.33 26.76 -8.05
C THR A 529 1.49 26.34 -9.24
N ASP A 530 2.08 26.21 -10.43
CA ASP A 530 1.44 25.63 -11.61
C ASP A 530 1.68 24.12 -11.73
N LEU A 531 2.18 23.46 -10.70
CA LEU A 531 2.31 21.99 -10.66
C LEU A 531 1.71 21.40 -9.38
N GLY A 532 2.07 21.91 -8.21
CA GLY A 532 1.51 21.38 -6.97
C GLY A 532 2.05 21.98 -5.68
N ARG A 533 1.32 21.75 -4.59
CA ARG A 533 1.72 22.20 -3.24
C ARG A 533 3.02 21.56 -2.74
N MET A 534 3.50 20.49 -3.40
CA MET A 534 4.78 19.83 -3.12
C MET A 534 5.91 20.86 -2.94
N PHE A 535 6.00 21.85 -3.84
CA PHE A 535 7.05 22.87 -3.82
C PHE A 535 6.90 23.92 -2.71
N GLY A 536 5.82 23.84 -1.92
CA GLY A 536 5.67 24.60 -0.68
C GLY A 536 6.35 23.95 0.53
N PHE A 537 6.65 22.65 0.48
CA PHE A 537 7.45 21.99 1.50
C PHE A 537 8.91 22.42 1.40
N ALA A 538 9.62 22.44 2.54
CA ALA A 538 11.06 22.58 2.52
C ALA A 538 11.70 21.45 1.71
N TYR A 539 12.74 21.75 0.95
CA TYR A 539 13.42 20.72 0.17
C TYR A 539 14.08 19.67 1.08
N GLY A 540 13.85 18.40 0.78
CA GLY A 540 14.20 17.25 1.61
C GLY A 540 13.15 16.89 2.66
N GLU A 541 11.93 17.43 2.57
CA GLU A 541 10.79 17.04 3.41
C GLU A 541 9.66 16.51 2.54
N LYS A 542 8.96 15.49 3.05
CA LYS A 542 7.75 14.93 2.42
C LYS A 542 7.98 14.64 0.92
N GLU A 543 7.06 14.98 0.04
CA GLU A 543 7.18 14.71 -1.38
C GLU A 543 8.19 15.64 -2.10
N ASN A 544 8.73 16.67 -1.44
CA ASN A 544 9.70 17.58 -2.06
C ASN A 544 11.14 17.16 -1.73
N GLY A 545 11.69 16.24 -2.51
CA GLY A 545 13.13 15.93 -2.49
C GLY A 545 13.63 15.13 -1.31
N ALA A 546 12.74 14.66 -0.41
CA ALA A 546 13.10 13.65 0.58
C ALA A 546 13.43 12.32 -0.10
N VAL A 547 14.11 11.42 0.62
CA VAL A 547 14.20 10.02 0.21
C VAL A 547 12.86 9.38 0.56
N PHE A 548 11.95 9.35 -0.41
CA PHE A 548 10.60 8.82 -0.21
C PHE A 548 10.59 7.31 -0.42
N SER A 549 10.54 6.56 0.69
CA SER A 549 10.77 5.12 0.73
C SER A 549 9.93 4.35 -0.27
N HIS A 550 8.64 4.69 -0.40
CA HIS A 550 7.73 3.95 -1.28
C HIS A 550 8.14 4.04 -2.75
N MET A 551 8.48 5.23 -3.26
CA MET A 551 8.93 5.38 -4.64
C MET A 551 10.32 4.75 -4.86
N THR A 552 11.23 4.85 -3.88
CA THR A 552 12.55 4.20 -3.96
C THR A 552 12.44 2.68 -3.99
N VAL A 553 11.51 2.08 -3.23
CA VAL A 553 11.25 0.64 -3.28
C VAL A 553 10.60 0.24 -4.61
N MET A 554 9.66 1.03 -5.15
CA MET A 554 9.10 0.77 -6.49
C MET A 554 10.16 0.91 -7.60
N TYR A 555 11.10 1.83 -7.45
CA TYR A 555 12.27 1.95 -8.33
C TYR A 555 13.13 0.68 -8.27
N ALA A 556 13.43 0.17 -7.07
CA ALA A 556 14.12 -1.10 -6.92
C ALA A 556 13.35 -2.26 -7.57
N ASN A 557 12.04 -2.36 -7.32
CA ASN A 557 11.18 -3.37 -7.91
C ASN A 557 11.23 -3.34 -9.46
N ALA A 558 11.14 -2.15 -10.04
CA ALA A 558 11.24 -1.96 -11.48
C ALA A 558 12.58 -2.44 -12.04
N LEU A 559 13.69 -2.13 -11.36
CA LEU A 559 15.03 -2.55 -11.76
C LEU A 559 15.20 -4.08 -11.69
N TYR A 560 14.77 -4.70 -10.59
CA TYR A 560 14.81 -6.17 -10.46
C TYR A 560 13.98 -6.87 -11.55
N ARG A 561 12.76 -6.37 -11.84
CA ARG A 561 11.91 -6.90 -12.93
C ARG A 561 12.59 -6.87 -14.28
N ARG A 562 13.47 -5.89 -14.49
CA ARG A 562 14.23 -5.69 -15.73
C ARG A 562 15.63 -6.32 -15.72
N GLY A 563 15.98 -7.07 -14.66
CA GLY A 563 17.28 -7.76 -14.55
C GLY A 563 18.43 -6.88 -14.08
N PHE A 564 18.17 -5.64 -13.66
CA PHE A 564 19.14 -4.71 -13.07
C PHE A 564 19.21 -4.93 -11.55
N ALA A 565 19.53 -6.18 -11.14
CA ALA A 565 19.48 -6.60 -9.74
C ALA A 565 20.48 -5.84 -8.86
N LYS A 566 21.63 -5.46 -9.40
CA LYS A 566 22.65 -4.69 -8.67
C LYS A 566 22.14 -3.31 -8.28
N GLU A 567 21.55 -2.60 -9.24
CA GLU A 567 20.97 -1.27 -9.06
C GLU A 567 19.72 -1.36 -8.15
N GLY A 568 18.91 -2.40 -8.33
CA GLY A 568 17.75 -2.67 -7.48
C GLY A 568 18.13 -2.93 -6.03
N TRP A 569 19.13 -3.77 -5.79
CA TRP A 569 19.66 -4.04 -4.44
C TRP A 569 20.23 -2.78 -3.81
N LYS A 570 21.00 -1.98 -4.54
CA LYS A 570 21.53 -0.69 -4.05
C LYS A 570 20.40 0.21 -3.51
N ALA A 571 19.28 0.30 -4.23
CA ALA A 571 18.12 1.09 -3.81
C ALA A 571 17.41 0.55 -2.55
N LEU A 572 17.38 -0.77 -2.34
CA LEU A 572 16.83 -1.37 -1.12
C LEU A 572 17.79 -1.27 0.07
N LYS A 573 19.06 -1.60 -0.15
CA LYS A 573 20.11 -1.66 0.87
C LYS A 573 20.40 -0.29 1.48
N THR A 574 20.40 0.77 0.67
CA THR A 574 20.59 2.14 1.19
C THR A 574 19.48 2.58 2.15
N LEU A 575 18.24 2.08 1.97
CA LEU A 575 17.12 2.37 2.87
C LEU A 575 17.28 1.63 4.19
N SER A 576 17.64 0.34 4.14
CA SER A 576 17.86 -0.46 5.35
C SER A 576 19.09 0.00 6.14
N ASP A 577 20.20 0.30 5.47
CA ASP A 577 21.42 0.83 6.09
C ASP A 577 21.15 2.14 6.82
N THR A 578 20.38 3.03 6.19
CA THR A 578 20.02 4.30 6.83
C THR A 578 19.07 4.07 7.99
N ALA A 579 18.03 3.23 7.83
CA ALA A 579 17.11 2.91 8.93
C ALA A 579 17.83 2.32 10.15
N LEU A 580 18.77 1.38 9.93
CA LEU A 580 19.55 0.71 10.96
C LEU A 580 20.62 1.61 11.59
N ASN A 581 21.05 2.68 10.93
CA ASN A 581 21.93 3.68 11.51
C ASN A 581 21.16 4.66 12.41
N PHE A 582 20.97 4.29 13.68
CA PHE A 582 20.21 5.09 14.65
C PHE A 582 20.73 6.52 14.84
N GLU A 583 22.04 6.76 14.70
CA GLU A 583 22.60 8.12 14.88
C GLU A 583 22.08 9.11 13.82
N THR A 584 21.75 8.60 12.64
CA THR A 584 21.13 9.36 11.55
C THR A 584 19.61 9.25 11.61
N SER A 585 19.07 8.03 11.64
CA SER A 585 17.64 7.77 11.44
C SER A 585 16.77 8.16 12.62
N ARG A 586 17.28 8.01 13.85
CA ARG A 586 16.55 8.24 15.12
C ARG A 586 15.21 7.49 15.19
N ILE A 587 15.12 6.33 14.55
CA ILE A 587 13.94 5.44 14.56
C ILE A 587 14.31 4.04 15.05
N TYR A 588 13.31 3.30 15.53
CA TYR A 588 13.42 1.87 15.81
C TYR A 588 13.43 1.07 14.50
N PRO A 589 13.72 -0.25 14.52
CA PRO A 589 13.68 -1.07 13.32
C PRO A 589 12.35 -0.97 12.55
N GLY A 590 12.47 -0.81 11.23
CA GLY A 590 11.35 -0.60 10.31
C GLY A 590 11.72 0.42 9.23
N ILE A 591 10.92 0.45 8.16
CA ILE A 591 11.05 1.44 7.10
C ILE A 591 10.14 2.65 7.40
N PRO A 592 10.67 3.89 7.44
CA PRO A 592 9.86 5.09 7.55
C PRO A 592 9.19 5.43 6.21
N GLU A 593 8.21 6.33 6.21
CA GLU A 593 7.64 6.85 4.95
C GLU A 593 8.70 7.56 4.11
N TYR A 594 9.52 8.38 4.76
CA TYR A 594 10.64 9.05 4.14
C TYR A 594 11.76 9.34 5.13
N PHE A 595 12.96 9.52 4.60
CA PHE A 595 14.09 10.13 5.31
C PHE A 595 14.23 11.59 4.87
N ARG A 596 14.40 12.49 5.85
CA ARG A 596 14.53 13.92 5.57
C ARG A 596 15.90 14.29 5.00
N ALA A 597 16.10 15.58 4.72
CA ALA A 597 17.40 16.15 4.36
C ALA A 597 18.54 15.89 5.37
N ASP A 598 18.23 15.60 6.63
CA ASP A 598 19.20 15.24 7.68
C ASP A 598 19.30 13.72 7.93
N GLY A 599 18.60 12.92 7.12
CA GLY A 599 18.59 11.46 7.20
C GLY A 599 17.68 10.89 8.30
N ARG A 600 16.97 11.73 9.07
CA ARG A 600 16.01 11.25 10.08
C ARG A 600 14.82 10.56 9.42
N GLY A 601 14.42 9.41 9.95
CA GLY A 601 13.19 8.73 9.55
C GLY A 601 11.93 9.37 10.15
N VAL A 602 10.90 9.60 9.35
CA VAL A 602 9.63 10.23 9.78
C VAL A 602 8.44 9.40 9.29
N TYR A 603 7.27 9.58 9.91
CA TYR A 603 6.05 8.81 9.60
C TYR A 603 6.30 7.29 9.67
N HIS A 604 6.84 6.88 10.82
CA HIS A 604 7.29 5.52 11.06
C HIS A 604 6.13 4.50 11.11
N TYR A 605 6.45 3.24 10.82
CA TYR A 605 5.58 2.05 10.84
C TYR A 605 4.47 1.96 9.79
N LEU A 606 3.68 3.00 9.56
CA LEU A 606 2.42 2.85 8.81
C LEU A 606 2.57 3.01 7.29
N THR A 607 3.78 3.22 6.77
CA THR A 607 4.01 3.46 5.34
C THR A 607 3.69 2.25 4.46
N GLY A 608 3.16 2.53 3.25
CA GLY A 608 2.96 1.54 2.19
C GLY A 608 4.25 0.96 1.60
N ALA A 609 5.39 1.63 1.83
CA ALA A 609 6.70 1.16 1.39
C ALA A 609 7.01 -0.26 1.92
N ALA A 610 6.53 -0.59 3.12
CA ALA A 610 6.76 -1.90 3.72
C ALA A 610 6.14 -3.05 2.92
N SER A 611 4.89 -2.90 2.45
CA SER A 611 4.24 -3.91 1.61
C SER A 611 5.02 -4.12 0.31
N TRP A 612 5.49 -3.03 -0.31
CA TRP A 612 6.29 -3.09 -1.54
C TRP A 612 7.69 -3.66 -1.31
N TYR A 613 8.31 -3.40 -0.15
CA TYR A 613 9.65 -3.90 0.17
C TYR A 613 9.58 -5.41 0.37
N MET A 614 8.62 -5.86 1.18
CA MET A 614 8.34 -7.28 1.36
C MET A 614 8.04 -7.96 0.02
N LEU A 615 7.12 -7.40 -0.78
CA LEU A 615 6.79 -7.94 -2.11
C LEU A 615 8.05 -8.07 -2.97
N THR A 616 8.87 -7.02 -3.04
CA THR A 616 10.10 -7.01 -3.85
C THR A 616 11.11 -8.03 -3.36
N MET A 617 11.34 -8.14 -2.06
CA MET A 617 12.27 -9.12 -1.51
C MET A 617 11.81 -10.55 -1.77
N VAL A 618 10.52 -10.84 -1.60
CA VAL A 618 9.95 -12.18 -1.83
C VAL A 618 9.93 -12.51 -3.33
N THR A 619 9.26 -11.70 -4.14
CA THR A 619 8.92 -12.07 -5.53
C THR A 619 10.03 -11.77 -6.53
N GLU A 620 10.93 -10.83 -6.23
CA GLU A 620 11.97 -10.41 -7.16
C GLU A 620 13.38 -10.79 -6.69
N ALA A 621 13.79 -10.41 -5.47
CA ALA A 621 15.15 -10.69 -5.00
C ALA A 621 15.37 -12.18 -4.74
N PHE A 622 14.57 -12.78 -3.85
CA PHE A 622 14.53 -14.23 -3.67
C PHE A 622 13.81 -14.94 -4.82
N GLY A 623 12.95 -14.22 -5.54
CA GLY A 623 12.39 -14.71 -6.80
C GLY A 623 11.28 -15.73 -6.64
N VAL A 624 10.58 -15.73 -5.50
CA VAL A 624 9.48 -16.65 -5.17
C VAL A 624 8.16 -16.03 -5.57
N HIS A 625 7.61 -16.41 -6.72
CA HIS A 625 6.38 -15.81 -7.24
C HIS A 625 5.54 -16.80 -8.03
N GLY A 626 4.26 -16.49 -8.16
CA GLY A 626 3.29 -17.26 -8.90
C GLY A 626 3.24 -16.85 -10.37
N LYS A 627 2.82 -17.78 -11.21
CA LYS A 627 2.41 -17.52 -12.59
C LYS A 627 1.21 -18.39 -12.91
N ALA A 628 0.04 -17.78 -13.01
CA ALA A 628 -1.23 -18.50 -13.15
C ALA A 628 -1.42 -19.66 -12.12
N GLY A 629 -0.90 -19.51 -10.91
CA GLY A 629 -0.97 -20.50 -9.83
C GLY A 629 0.16 -21.52 -9.78
N ASP A 630 1.05 -21.56 -10.78
CA ASP A 630 2.31 -22.30 -10.70
C ASP A 630 3.30 -21.51 -9.82
N LEU A 631 4.10 -22.21 -9.00
CA LEU A 631 5.17 -21.60 -8.22
C LEU A 631 6.43 -21.51 -9.08
N ILE A 632 6.95 -20.30 -9.26
CA ILE A 632 8.21 -20.00 -9.96
C ILE A 632 9.27 -19.58 -8.94
N LEU A 633 10.49 -20.09 -9.12
CA LEU A 633 11.68 -19.76 -8.34
C LEU A 633 12.76 -19.22 -9.28
N TYR A 634 12.92 -17.89 -9.29
CA TYR A 634 13.88 -17.19 -10.13
C TYR A 634 14.75 -16.22 -9.29
N PRO A 635 15.75 -16.73 -8.55
CA PRO A 635 16.53 -15.92 -7.62
C PRO A 635 17.38 -14.88 -8.37
N LYS A 636 17.33 -13.64 -7.89
CA LYS A 636 18.13 -12.50 -8.40
C LYS A 636 19.06 -11.93 -7.32
N LEU A 637 19.59 -12.80 -6.46
CA LEU A 637 20.46 -12.44 -5.35
C LEU A 637 21.88 -12.11 -5.84
N LEU A 638 22.52 -11.12 -5.23
CA LEU A 638 23.92 -10.81 -5.42
C LEU A 638 24.80 -11.65 -4.48
N ALA A 639 26.08 -11.78 -4.79
CA ALA A 639 27.01 -12.57 -3.98
C ALA A 639 27.05 -12.10 -2.52
N GLU A 640 26.96 -10.78 -2.28
CA GLU A 640 26.97 -10.17 -0.94
C GLU A 640 25.77 -10.52 -0.05
N GLN A 641 24.69 -11.06 -0.63
CA GLN A 641 23.49 -11.45 0.12
C GLN A 641 23.56 -12.89 0.66
N PHE A 642 24.54 -13.67 0.22
CA PHE A 642 24.80 -15.01 0.74
C PHE A 642 25.73 -14.97 1.95
N ASP A 643 25.59 -15.92 2.86
CA ASP A 643 26.49 -16.08 4.00
C ASP A 643 27.90 -16.54 3.56
N GLU A 644 28.83 -16.67 4.51
CA GLU A 644 30.21 -17.12 4.26
C GLU A 644 30.30 -18.52 3.61
N LYS A 645 29.24 -19.34 3.70
CA LYS A 645 29.13 -20.67 3.10
C LYS A 645 28.41 -20.63 1.75
N GLY A 646 28.09 -19.44 1.24
CA GLY A 646 27.37 -19.24 0.00
C GLY A 646 25.88 -19.58 0.12
N ARG A 647 25.23 -19.37 1.27
CA ARG A 647 23.83 -19.75 1.48
C ARG A 647 22.94 -18.55 1.79
N ALA A 648 21.73 -18.58 1.26
CA ALA A 648 20.65 -17.69 1.64
C ALA A 648 19.33 -18.50 1.67
N SER A 649 18.36 -18.10 2.49
CA SER A 649 17.06 -18.77 2.50
C SER A 649 15.91 -17.84 2.81
N ILE A 650 14.73 -18.23 2.38
CA ILE A 650 13.47 -17.57 2.69
C ILE A 650 12.44 -18.60 3.15
N THR A 651 11.68 -18.26 4.19
CA THR A 651 10.44 -18.97 4.55
C THR A 651 9.26 -18.11 4.12
N THR A 652 8.33 -18.70 3.36
CA THR A 652 7.14 -17.98 2.88
C THR A 652 5.99 -18.95 2.60
N GLN A 653 4.78 -18.41 2.46
CA GLN A 653 3.60 -19.18 2.08
C GLN A 653 3.30 -19.06 0.58
N PHE A 654 2.88 -20.18 -0.01
CA PHE A 654 2.36 -20.23 -1.38
C PHE A 654 1.34 -21.37 -1.49
N ALA A 655 0.21 -21.13 -2.15
CA ALA A 655 -0.87 -22.12 -2.29
C ALA A 655 -1.26 -22.82 -0.96
N ASP A 656 -1.42 -22.02 0.11
CA ASP A 656 -1.72 -22.47 1.49
C ASP A 656 -0.69 -23.40 2.13
N LYS A 657 0.53 -23.47 1.58
CA LYS A 657 1.63 -24.30 2.08
C LYS A 657 2.80 -23.42 2.51
N THR A 658 3.56 -23.88 3.50
CA THR A 658 4.77 -23.20 3.95
C THR A 658 5.99 -23.83 3.29
N PHE A 659 6.80 -22.99 2.63
CA PHE A 659 8.03 -23.40 1.99
C PHE A 659 9.24 -22.78 2.70
N GLN A 660 10.23 -23.61 3.01
CA GLN A 660 11.58 -23.18 3.36
C GLN A 660 12.46 -23.37 2.12
N ILE A 661 12.88 -22.26 1.51
CA ILE A 661 13.59 -22.26 0.23
C ILE A 661 15.03 -21.85 0.48
N HIS A 662 15.96 -22.74 0.16
CA HIS A 662 17.39 -22.58 0.33
C HIS A 662 18.06 -22.38 -1.03
N TYR A 663 18.91 -21.36 -1.13
CA TYR A 663 19.74 -21.08 -2.29
C TYR A 663 21.20 -21.32 -1.92
N ASP A 664 21.83 -22.30 -2.57
CA ASP A 664 23.24 -22.64 -2.42
C ASP A 664 24.05 -22.08 -3.60
N ASN A 665 24.90 -21.10 -3.34
CA ASN A 665 25.82 -20.44 -4.27
C ASN A 665 27.28 -20.72 -3.87
N PRO A 666 27.78 -21.97 -4.07
CA PRO A 666 29.11 -22.37 -3.62
C PRO A 666 30.25 -21.56 -4.26
N ASN A 667 29.99 -20.96 -5.42
CA ASN A 667 30.95 -20.16 -6.17
C ASN A 667 30.85 -18.65 -5.89
N GLN A 668 29.94 -18.22 -4.99
CA GLN A 668 29.69 -16.81 -4.63
C GLN A 668 29.58 -15.87 -5.83
N LYS A 669 28.80 -16.27 -6.82
CA LYS A 669 28.59 -15.46 -8.03
C LYS A 669 27.46 -14.47 -7.84
N ASP A 670 27.57 -13.31 -8.49
CA ASP A 670 26.46 -12.37 -8.64
C ASP A 670 25.38 -12.92 -9.57
N PHE A 671 24.15 -12.43 -9.40
CA PHE A 671 23.11 -12.58 -10.42
C PHE A 671 23.62 -12.18 -11.81
N GLY A 672 23.23 -12.97 -12.82
CA GLY A 672 23.74 -12.86 -14.20
C GLY A 672 25.07 -13.58 -14.46
N LYS A 673 25.73 -14.11 -13.41
CA LYS A 673 26.94 -14.95 -13.55
C LYS A 673 26.72 -16.40 -13.10
N TYR A 674 25.67 -16.69 -12.32
CA TYR A 674 25.24 -18.04 -12.00
C TYR A 674 24.05 -18.50 -12.85
N ILE A 675 23.86 -19.81 -12.91
CA ILE A 675 22.66 -20.49 -13.41
C ILE A 675 22.09 -21.42 -12.33
N ILE A 676 20.84 -21.86 -12.46
CA ILE A 676 20.29 -22.94 -11.64
C ILE A 676 20.77 -24.27 -12.21
N LYS A 677 21.65 -24.95 -11.47
CA LYS A 677 22.17 -26.28 -11.85
C LYS A 677 21.24 -27.40 -11.44
N LYS A 678 20.58 -27.26 -10.29
CA LYS A 678 19.71 -28.28 -9.71
C LYS A 678 18.68 -27.64 -8.79
N ALA A 679 17.47 -28.20 -8.81
CA ALA A 679 16.40 -27.82 -7.90
C ALA A 679 15.72 -29.08 -7.33
N THR A 680 15.43 -29.10 -6.02
CA THR A 680 14.68 -30.19 -5.40
C THR A 680 13.63 -29.67 -4.42
N CYS A 681 12.48 -30.35 -4.33
CA CYS A 681 11.45 -30.16 -3.30
C CYS A 681 11.28 -31.48 -2.53
N ASP A 682 11.48 -31.47 -1.21
CA ASP A 682 11.49 -32.65 -0.34
C ASP A 682 12.35 -33.82 -0.89
N ASN A 683 13.57 -33.49 -1.34
CA ASN A 683 14.53 -34.41 -1.97
C ASN A 683 14.10 -34.98 -3.34
N LYS A 684 12.98 -34.54 -3.91
CA LYS A 684 12.58 -34.88 -5.28
C LYS A 684 12.99 -33.77 -6.23
N GLU A 685 13.55 -34.14 -7.37
CA GLU A 685 13.95 -33.18 -8.40
C GLU A 685 12.73 -32.46 -8.97
N ILE A 686 12.85 -31.14 -9.17
CA ILE A 686 11.83 -30.31 -9.82
C ILE A 686 12.43 -29.68 -11.08
N ASP A 687 11.58 -29.41 -12.07
CA ASP A 687 12.01 -28.97 -13.38
C ASP A 687 12.71 -27.60 -13.33
N VAL A 688 13.83 -27.52 -14.04
CA VAL A 688 14.58 -26.29 -14.28
C VAL A 688 14.46 -25.94 -15.76
N THR A 689 14.04 -24.70 -16.05
CA THR A 689 13.85 -24.20 -17.41
C THR A 689 14.90 -23.12 -17.71
N ASP A 690 15.47 -23.20 -18.92
CA ASP A 690 16.48 -22.28 -19.45
C ASP A 690 17.71 -22.08 -18.53
N ASP A 691 18.01 -23.05 -17.68
CA ASP A 691 19.01 -22.97 -16.60
C ASP A 691 18.82 -21.72 -15.69
N ALA A 692 17.63 -21.11 -15.70
CA ALA A 692 17.38 -19.80 -15.11
C ALA A 692 16.39 -19.86 -13.95
N PHE A 693 15.30 -20.63 -14.09
CA PHE A 693 14.26 -20.73 -13.06
C PHE A 693 13.79 -22.16 -12.87
N ALA A 694 13.39 -22.49 -11.65
CA ALA A 694 12.69 -23.73 -11.35
C ALA A 694 11.19 -23.46 -11.20
N PHE A 695 10.34 -24.46 -11.45
CA PHE A 695 8.91 -24.33 -11.19
C PHE A 695 8.25 -25.60 -10.66
N ILE A 696 7.16 -25.41 -9.92
CA ILE A 696 6.27 -26.47 -9.47
C ILE A 696 4.87 -26.11 -9.97
N THR A 697 4.26 -26.99 -10.75
CA THR A 697 2.93 -26.74 -11.31
C THR A 697 1.89 -26.65 -10.20
N LYS A 698 0.82 -25.88 -10.41
CA LYS A 698 -0.37 -25.83 -9.53
C LYS A 698 -0.89 -27.24 -9.21
N SER A 699 -0.86 -28.13 -10.20
CA SER A 699 -1.32 -29.51 -10.04
C SER A 699 -0.42 -30.35 -9.12
N ASP A 700 0.89 -30.08 -9.11
CA ASP A 700 1.84 -30.78 -8.24
C ASP A 700 1.86 -30.18 -6.83
N LEU A 701 1.71 -28.86 -6.71
CA LEU A 701 1.50 -28.18 -5.43
C LEU A 701 0.28 -28.75 -4.70
N ALA A 702 -0.83 -29.01 -5.40
CA ALA A 702 -2.03 -29.59 -4.80
C ALA A 702 -1.84 -31.02 -4.26
N LYS A 703 -0.77 -31.74 -4.65
CA LYS A 703 -0.46 -33.09 -4.17
C LYS A 703 0.43 -33.09 -2.92
N LEU A 704 1.03 -31.95 -2.59
CA LEU A 704 1.85 -31.79 -1.39
C LEU A 704 0.97 -31.78 -0.14
N SER A 705 1.53 -32.26 0.98
CA SER A 705 0.90 -32.20 2.31
C SER A 705 0.77 -30.76 2.81
N ASP A 706 0.18 -30.57 3.99
CA ASP A 706 0.12 -29.26 4.65
C ASP A 706 1.31 -29.04 5.61
N ASP A 707 2.26 -29.98 5.63
CA ASP A 707 3.52 -29.86 6.34
C ASP A 707 4.42 -28.77 5.72
N VAL A 708 5.48 -28.40 6.43
CA VAL A 708 6.51 -27.50 5.88
C VAL A 708 7.33 -28.25 4.84
N HIS A 709 7.47 -27.66 3.65
CA HIS A 709 8.21 -28.22 2.53
C HIS A 709 9.58 -27.57 2.37
N GLU A 710 10.62 -28.38 2.12
CA GLU A 710 11.98 -27.89 1.91
C GLU A 710 12.30 -27.87 0.42
N ILE A 711 12.68 -26.70 -0.10
CA ILE A 711 13.17 -26.53 -1.46
C ILE A 711 14.64 -26.14 -1.41
N VAL A 712 15.48 -26.83 -2.20
CA VAL A 712 16.91 -26.52 -2.34
C VAL A 712 17.21 -26.22 -3.80
N ILE A 713 17.77 -25.03 -4.04
CA ILE A 713 18.21 -24.55 -5.35
C ILE A 713 19.73 -24.42 -5.32
N THR A 714 20.43 -25.23 -6.12
CA THR A 714 21.88 -25.17 -6.28
C THR A 714 22.23 -24.31 -7.50
N LEU A 715 22.99 -23.24 -7.25
CA LEU A 715 23.50 -22.32 -8.25
C LEU A 715 24.94 -22.71 -8.65
N ASP A 716 25.33 -22.49 -9.92
CA ASP A 716 26.68 -22.77 -10.43
C ASP A 716 27.38 -21.54 -10.99
#